data_AF-A0A957YUY6-F1
#
_entry.id   AF-A0A957YUY6-F1
#
_cell.length_a   1.000
_cell.length_b   1.000
_cell.length_c   1.000
_cell.angle_alpha   90.00
_cell.angle_beta   90.00
_cell.angle_gamma   90.00
#
_symmetry.space_group_name_H-M   'P 1'
#
loop_
_entity.id
_entity.type
_entity.pdbx_description
1 polymer ?
#
loop_
_entity_poly.entity_id
_entity_poly.type
_entity_poly.pdbx_seq_one_letter_code
_entity_poly.pdbx_strand_id
1 'polypeptide(L)'
;MFLPKHLLPITIVVGILALALSIFFPRYFAPLTATAQNAQSPTPLLRGTATPILRGTATPQVRSTPNATATATLRPIPSPSPTPAGEHYQIGQSVTSEQLPAIALTVRRATLTDTALILTLAFENRTDDAVRFSFITAVEQRRLQLLDGNDQSHPATAVDQSWAAIQPEDGFVAGGANVGVVTFARPLGPGPYQLVGIFDYPPVTFNLATATSAPPSSVVPTGTYPVDVTLFSNDEVLEPLRLSVDAVTVTADTLSFQVAIINTNYLSYGLQRGPTGMDATLLDAERRQSAPLTVSPSLASGITPVEGIPPGERHIGTITFARPTDLATAHFVFPRYSSLTLRFDSNGLQSSQLTAGENGAVPPTPTPQPDIARYHELTALLDQLASALLAGDRERFSQGLTLSLQPTVATAFGRLSQMPLATATFTFAPGQSFEITDSAAMTDMLVLLRYTFDGVPATNFFVQDFSVDFVRQPNTSGGTTWQIDAISPMNTLPFWWAEDVVAHETTHFLIFTRFDSSDAIAVLGEEVEAAYATVSEKGLSLAARYVTYVTDPEDDFAAYTGATNPNVLGVALSRYQINQKAINVVSQAFYINGTNFVNAEQLEQRQATITHELVHLALVGAARPFTPPWLAEGLAVYYADQNTAADYDAPYNEERLSTLDLSSLTRLSSLGVHDAAGESTSYRYLYSGAVIEYLIEQYGEAQVLAFYRSYAEVPAAEIQDRLPLFSSQPSQDRVFQMMSVEVTEKALDTFFGLTLSELDSAVKAWLRNPDRSE
;
A
#
# COMPACT_ATOMS: atom_id res chain seq x y z
N MET A 1 -78.51 28.73 11.42
CA MET A 1 -78.02 29.06 10.06
C MET A 1 -76.52 29.26 10.18
N PHE A 2 -75.76 28.16 10.17
CA PHE A 2 -74.30 28.14 10.26
C PHE A 2 -73.82 27.21 9.13
N LEU A 3 -73.08 27.79 8.18
CA LEU A 3 -72.31 27.05 7.17
C LEU A 3 -70.91 26.79 7.75
N PRO A 4 -70.32 25.59 7.58
CA PRO A 4 -68.90 25.38 7.82
C PRO A 4 -68.08 25.82 6.59
N LYS A 5 -66.93 26.45 6.86
CA LYS A 5 -65.91 26.83 5.88
C LYS A 5 -64.96 25.66 5.65
N HIS A 6 -64.82 25.29 4.37
CA HIS A 6 -63.69 24.72 3.65
C HIS A 6 -62.72 23.76 4.37
N LEU A 7 -62.88 22.48 4.04
CA LEU A 7 -61.80 21.51 3.86
C LEU A 7 -60.88 21.99 2.73
N LEU A 8 -59.57 22.13 3.01
CA LEU A 8 -58.51 22.17 1.99
C LEU A 8 -57.85 20.78 1.94
N PRO A 9 -57.39 20.31 0.76
CA PRO A 9 -56.85 18.97 0.60
C PRO A 9 -55.43 18.84 1.17
N ILE A 10 -55.18 17.69 1.80
CA ILE A 10 -53.96 17.24 2.50
C ILE A 10 -52.73 17.07 1.56
N THR A 11 -52.90 17.25 0.25
CA THR A 11 -51.87 17.08 -0.79
C THR A 11 -50.69 18.08 -0.69
N ILE A 12 -50.81 19.15 0.10
CA ILE A 12 -49.74 20.17 0.26
C ILE A 12 -48.63 19.69 1.21
N VAL A 13 -48.90 18.72 2.10
CA VAL A 13 -47.95 18.29 3.15
C VAL A 13 -46.80 17.44 2.58
N VAL A 14 -47.09 16.57 1.59
CA VAL A 14 -46.09 15.73 0.91
C VAL A 14 -45.31 16.52 -0.17
N GLY A 15 -45.94 17.51 -0.79
CA GLY A 15 -45.32 18.34 -1.82
C GLY A 15 -44.18 19.23 -1.31
N ILE A 16 -44.23 19.66 -0.04
CA ILE A 16 -43.16 20.47 0.58
C ILE A 16 -41.97 19.58 1.00
N LEU A 17 -42.23 18.36 1.48
CA LEU A 17 -41.20 17.41 1.91
C LEU A 17 -40.35 16.86 0.76
N ALA A 18 -40.95 16.62 -0.40
CA ALA A 18 -40.22 16.11 -1.54
C ALA A 18 -39.75 17.15 -2.55
N LEU A 19 -40.11 18.43 -2.35
CA LEU A 19 -39.28 19.51 -2.84
C LEU A 19 -37.95 19.58 -2.09
N ALA A 20 -37.85 19.12 -0.84
CA ALA A 20 -36.63 19.23 -0.03
C ALA A 20 -35.61 18.10 -0.22
N LEU A 21 -35.93 17.00 -0.91
CA LEU A 21 -35.00 15.88 -1.15
C LEU A 21 -34.84 15.62 -2.64
N SER A 22 -33.81 16.22 -3.24
CA SER A 22 -33.48 16.06 -4.66
C SER A 22 -31.97 16.04 -4.91
N ILE A 23 -31.14 15.63 -3.96
CA ILE A 23 -29.70 15.50 -4.20
C ILE A 23 -29.16 14.32 -3.42
N PHE A 24 -29.08 13.18 -4.11
CA PHE A 24 -28.13 12.13 -3.73
C PHE A 24 -27.15 12.00 -4.88
N PHE A 25 -25.86 12.18 -4.58
CA PHE A 25 -24.70 12.37 -5.46
C PHE A 25 -24.43 13.79 -6.01
N PRO A 26 -23.97 14.74 -5.18
CA PRO A 26 -23.11 15.81 -5.69
C PRO A 26 -21.69 15.28 -5.90
N ARG A 27 -21.51 14.77 -7.11
CA ARG A 27 -20.38 14.88 -8.04
C ARG A 27 -19.05 15.43 -7.50
N TYR A 28 -18.19 14.56 -6.99
CA TYR A 28 -16.74 14.78 -6.98
C TYR A 28 -15.99 13.46 -7.22
N PHE A 29 -15.80 13.11 -8.49
CA PHE A 29 -14.74 12.20 -8.89
C PHE A 29 -13.46 13.00 -9.12
N ALA A 30 -12.44 12.76 -8.30
CA ALA A 30 -11.08 13.11 -8.66
C ALA A 30 -10.55 11.98 -9.57
N PRO A 31 -10.28 12.21 -10.86
CA PRO A 31 -9.52 11.24 -11.62
C PRO A 31 -8.10 11.18 -11.05
N LEU A 32 -7.70 10.00 -10.59
CA LEU A 32 -6.27 9.70 -10.38
C LEU A 32 -5.65 9.53 -11.76
N THR A 33 -5.12 10.63 -12.31
CA THR A 33 -4.37 10.63 -13.56
C THR A 33 -3.01 9.97 -13.35
N ALA A 34 -2.91 8.69 -13.68
CA ALA A 34 -1.62 8.02 -13.85
C ALA A 34 -1.15 8.20 -15.30
N THR A 35 -0.14 9.05 -15.51
CA THR A 35 0.52 9.22 -16.80
C THR A 35 1.38 7.98 -17.08
N ALA A 36 0.86 6.99 -17.82
CA ALA A 36 1.68 5.94 -18.40
C ALA A 36 2.33 6.49 -19.69
N GLN A 37 3.50 7.12 -19.57
CA GLN A 37 4.33 7.40 -20.73
C GLN A 37 4.97 6.09 -21.22
N ASN A 38 4.54 5.64 -22.40
CA ASN A 38 5.28 4.68 -23.21
C ASN A 38 6.62 5.32 -23.61
N ALA A 39 7.69 5.01 -22.89
CA ALA A 39 9.05 5.30 -23.35
C ALA A 39 9.37 4.40 -24.57
N GLN A 40 9.10 4.91 -25.76
CA GLN A 40 9.76 4.42 -26.97
C GLN A 40 11.25 4.74 -26.86
N SER A 41 12.08 3.72 -26.65
CA SER A 41 13.53 3.85 -26.68
C SER A 41 14.00 4.44 -28.02
N PRO A 42 14.85 5.48 -28.03
CA PRO A 42 15.45 5.96 -29.27
C PRO A 42 16.48 4.94 -29.74
N THR A 43 16.20 4.33 -30.89
CA THR A 43 17.16 3.47 -31.61
C THR A 43 18.29 4.35 -32.17
N PRO A 44 19.57 4.11 -31.85
CA PRO A 44 20.65 4.79 -32.54
C PRO A 44 20.85 4.18 -33.93
N LEU A 45 20.67 5.02 -34.95
CA LEU A 45 21.05 4.77 -36.34
C LEU A 45 22.56 4.50 -36.45
N LEU A 46 22.93 3.27 -36.80
CA LEU A 46 24.23 2.97 -37.39
C LEU A 46 24.04 2.60 -38.87
N ARG A 47 24.51 3.49 -39.75
CA ARG A 47 24.58 3.30 -41.21
C ARG A 47 25.89 2.60 -41.59
N GLY A 48 25.73 1.51 -42.36
CA GLY A 48 26.65 0.99 -43.39
C GLY A 48 27.87 0.19 -42.89
N THR A 49 28.35 -0.88 -43.52
CA THR A 49 28.02 -1.61 -44.76
C THR A 49 28.93 -2.85 -44.76
N ALA A 50 28.41 -4.06 -45.04
CA ALA A 50 29.02 -5.14 -45.86
C ALA A 50 28.46 -6.55 -45.52
N THR A 51 27.61 -7.02 -46.44
CA THR A 51 27.34 -8.36 -47.03
C THR A 51 27.81 -9.69 -46.38
N PRO A 52 27.09 -10.81 -46.64
CA PRO A 52 26.92 -11.96 -45.74
C PRO A 52 27.69 -13.22 -46.16
N ILE A 53 27.84 -14.18 -45.22
CA ILE A 53 28.10 -15.59 -45.55
C ILE A 53 27.06 -16.47 -44.85
N LEU A 54 26.28 -17.15 -45.69
CA LEU A 54 25.35 -18.24 -45.37
C LEU A 54 26.09 -19.50 -44.90
N ARG A 55 25.55 -20.14 -43.86
CA ARG A 55 25.52 -21.60 -43.55
C ARG A 55 24.85 -21.68 -42.15
N GLY A 56 23.61 -22.11 -41.98
CA GLY A 56 23.01 -23.36 -42.45
C GLY A 56 23.17 -24.42 -41.37
N THR A 57 22.13 -24.64 -40.56
CA THR A 57 21.46 -25.94 -40.27
C THR A 57 21.04 -26.16 -38.80
N ALA A 58 19.83 -26.72 -38.71
CA ALA A 58 19.31 -27.61 -37.66
C ALA A 58 18.81 -27.02 -36.34
N THR A 59 17.50 -26.76 -36.33
CA THR A 59 16.60 -26.86 -35.18
C THR A 59 16.56 -28.30 -34.64
N PRO A 60 16.63 -28.52 -33.31
CA PRO A 60 16.01 -29.69 -32.70
C PRO A 60 14.75 -29.28 -31.94
N GLN A 61 13.64 -29.92 -32.30
CA GLN A 61 12.39 -29.89 -31.54
C GLN A 61 12.61 -30.40 -30.11
N VAL A 62 12.21 -29.60 -29.12
CA VAL A 62 12.02 -30.09 -27.75
C VAL A 62 10.59 -30.55 -27.60
N ARG A 63 10.45 -31.85 -27.34
CA ARG A 63 9.23 -32.57 -27.06
C ARG A 63 8.72 -32.16 -25.68
N SER A 64 7.52 -31.60 -25.62
CA SER A 64 6.79 -31.35 -24.37
C SER A 64 6.37 -32.67 -23.72
N THR A 65 6.65 -32.81 -22.41
CA THR A 65 5.98 -33.78 -21.54
C THR A 65 5.53 -33.08 -20.25
N PRO A 66 4.42 -33.54 -19.62
CA PRO A 66 3.63 -32.74 -18.70
C PRO A 66 4.06 -32.88 -17.23
N ASN A 67 3.72 -31.84 -16.46
CA ASN A 67 3.69 -31.74 -14.99
C ASN A 67 3.74 -33.05 -14.21
N ALA A 68 4.81 -33.20 -13.41
CA ALA A 68 4.80 -34.01 -12.21
C ALA A 68 5.29 -33.14 -11.04
N THR A 69 4.39 -32.92 -10.08
CA THR A 69 4.65 -32.31 -8.78
C THR A 69 5.71 -33.14 -8.04
N ALA A 70 6.97 -32.72 -8.10
CA ALA A 70 8.05 -33.35 -7.34
C ALA A 70 8.26 -32.56 -6.05
N THR A 71 7.74 -33.09 -4.94
CA THR A 71 8.12 -32.69 -3.60
C THR A 71 9.61 -33.01 -3.45
N ALA A 72 10.48 -32.00 -3.57
CA ALA A 72 11.90 -32.16 -3.33
C ALA A 72 12.13 -32.35 -1.83
N THR A 73 12.19 -33.61 -1.37
CA THR A 73 12.77 -33.93 -0.07
C THR A 73 14.25 -33.53 -0.09
N LEU A 74 14.55 -32.37 0.49
CA LEU A 74 15.92 -31.94 0.81
C LEU A 74 16.54 -33.00 1.71
N ARG A 75 17.66 -33.58 1.25
CA ARG A 75 18.48 -34.46 2.10
C ARG A 75 19.04 -33.64 3.26
N PRO A 76 19.03 -34.17 4.50
CA PRO A 76 19.79 -33.57 5.59
C PRO A 76 21.26 -33.52 5.21
N ILE A 77 21.88 -32.34 5.34
CA ILE A 77 23.34 -32.21 5.34
C ILE A 77 23.83 -32.97 6.58
N PRO A 78 24.76 -33.93 6.46
CA PRO A 78 25.27 -34.65 7.62
C PRO A 78 25.96 -33.68 8.56
N SER A 79 25.63 -33.75 9.86
CA SER A 79 26.38 -33.06 10.90
C SER A 79 27.86 -33.41 10.79
N PRO A 80 28.79 -32.43 10.79
CA PRO A 80 30.21 -32.73 10.77
C PRO A 80 30.58 -33.52 12.02
N SER A 81 31.43 -34.53 11.81
CA SER A 81 32.02 -35.32 12.88
C SER A 81 32.79 -34.42 13.86
N PRO A 82 32.89 -34.79 15.15
CA PRO A 82 33.62 -34.00 16.14
C PRO A 82 35.05 -33.71 15.68
N THR A 83 35.53 -32.50 15.98
CA THR A 83 36.91 -32.07 15.68
C THR A 83 37.90 -33.13 16.18
N PRO A 84 38.68 -33.77 15.30
CA PRO A 84 39.61 -34.80 15.72
C PRO A 84 40.71 -34.20 16.61
N ALA A 85 41.02 -34.86 17.71
CA ALA A 85 42.10 -34.45 18.61
C ALA A 85 43.45 -34.44 17.86
N GLY A 86 44.13 -33.29 17.85
CA GLY A 86 45.40 -33.10 17.14
C GLY A 86 45.97 -31.70 17.28
N GLU A 87 47.18 -31.49 16.75
CA GLU A 87 47.80 -30.16 16.67
C GLU A 87 47.22 -29.39 15.48
N HIS A 88 46.70 -28.19 15.72
CA HIS A 88 46.10 -27.36 14.68
C HIS A 88 47.09 -26.29 14.21
N TYR A 89 47.09 -26.00 12.92
CA TYR A 89 48.00 -25.04 12.29
C TYR A 89 47.22 -24.10 11.36
N GLN A 90 47.50 -22.81 11.45
CA GLN A 90 47.04 -21.80 10.47
C GLN A 90 48.10 -21.64 9.39
N ILE A 91 47.71 -21.70 8.11
CA ILE A 91 48.62 -21.75 6.97
C ILE A 91 48.45 -20.53 6.06
N GLY A 92 47.23 -20.29 5.54
CA GLY A 92 46.89 -19.15 4.69
C GLY A 92 47.64 -19.05 3.35
N GLN A 93 48.23 -20.14 2.85
CA GLN A 93 48.99 -20.13 1.59
C GLN A 93 48.05 -20.27 0.41
N SER A 94 48.19 -19.39 -0.59
CA SER A 94 47.29 -19.34 -1.75
C SER A 94 48.05 -19.35 -3.06
N VAL A 95 47.44 -19.93 -4.08
CA VAL A 95 47.88 -19.84 -5.48
C VAL A 95 46.70 -19.54 -6.39
N THR A 96 46.95 -18.95 -7.55
CA THR A 96 45.94 -18.69 -8.58
C THR A 96 46.23 -19.51 -9.83
N SER A 97 45.17 -19.86 -10.55
CA SER A 97 45.26 -20.51 -11.86
C SER A 97 45.38 -19.47 -12.96
N GLU A 98 46.17 -19.75 -14.00
CA GLU A 98 46.15 -18.93 -15.23
C GLU A 98 44.82 -19.05 -15.99
N GLN A 99 44.14 -20.19 -15.86
CA GLN A 99 42.85 -20.44 -16.52
C GLN A 99 41.67 -19.91 -15.71
N LEU A 100 41.80 -19.85 -14.37
CA LEU A 100 40.80 -19.34 -13.45
C LEU A 100 41.39 -18.22 -12.57
N PRO A 101 41.77 -17.06 -13.14
CA PRO A 101 42.47 -16.00 -12.39
C PRO A 101 41.62 -15.37 -11.27
N ALA A 102 40.30 -15.47 -11.36
CA ALA A 102 39.36 -14.99 -10.35
C ALA A 102 39.28 -15.91 -9.11
N ILE A 103 39.67 -17.18 -9.23
CA ILE A 103 39.50 -18.19 -8.18
C ILE A 103 40.86 -18.62 -7.64
N ALA A 104 41.15 -18.26 -6.39
CA ALA A 104 42.35 -18.72 -5.71
C ALA A 104 42.12 -20.07 -5.01
N LEU A 105 43.13 -20.94 -5.04
CA LEU A 105 43.19 -22.12 -4.19
C LEU A 105 44.02 -21.79 -2.96
N THR A 106 43.42 -21.94 -1.78
CA THR A 106 44.02 -21.58 -0.49
C THR A 106 44.09 -22.80 0.44
N VAL A 107 45.28 -23.12 0.95
CA VAL A 107 45.47 -24.02 2.10
C VAL A 107 45.29 -23.17 3.36
N ARG A 108 44.15 -23.31 4.04
CA ARG A 108 43.79 -22.43 5.15
C ARG A 108 44.37 -22.92 6.47
N ARG A 109 44.06 -24.16 6.83
CA ARG A 109 44.47 -24.77 8.09
C ARG A 109 44.85 -26.23 7.88
N ALA A 110 45.66 -26.75 8.80
CA ALA A 110 45.96 -28.16 8.90
C ALA A 110 45.69 -28.66 10.33
N THR A 111 45.27 -29.92 10.45
CA THR A 111 45.22 -30.64 11.72
C THR A 111 46.10 -31.88 11.59
N LEU A 112 47.15 -31.94 12.40
CA LEU A 112 48.04 -33.09 12.48
C LEU A 112 47.59 -33.96 13.65
N THR A 113 47.13 -35.17 13.34
CA THR A 113 46.76 -36.19 14.32
C THR A 113 47.86 -37.25 14.42
N ASP A 114 47.67 -38.25 15.27
CA ASP A 114 48.62 -39.36 15.38
C ASP A 114 48.79 -40.12 14.07
N THR A 115 47.75 -40.20 13.24
CA THR A 115 47.70 -41.06 12.05
C THR A 115 47.49 -40.31 10.73
N ALA A 116 47.10 -39.03 10.76
CA ALA A 116 46.70 -38.29 9.57
C ALA A 116 47.10 -36.81 9.61
N LEU A 117 47.34 -36.25 8.42
CA LEU A 117 47.33 -34.80 8.19
C LEU A 117 46.04 -34.42 7.46
N ILE A 118 45.22 -33.59 8.10
CA ILE A 118 43.93 -33.14 7.59
C ILE A 118 44.07 -31.69 7.16
N LEU A 119 43.93 -31.41 5.86
CA LEU A 119 43.97 -30.05 5.32
C LEU A 119 42.56 -29.52 5.11
N THR A 120 42.30 -28.30 5.54
CA THR A 120 41.12 -27.52 5.10
C THR A 120 41.57 -26.60 3.99
N LEU A 121 40.92 -26.74 2.86
CA LEU A 121 41.24 -26.06 1.62
C LEU A 121 40.04 -25.25 1.14
N ALA A 122 40.28 -24.19 0.38
CA ALA A 122 39.23 -23.35 -0.17
C ALA A 122 39.54 -22.95 -1.62
N PHE A 123 38.52 -23.01 -2.47
CA PHE A 123 38.50 -22.25 -3.73
C PHE A 123 37.76 -20.93 -3.46
N GLU A 124 38.43 -19.81 -3.64
CA GLU A 124 37.98 -18.49 -3.17
C GLU A 124 37.81 -17.54 -4.36
N ASN A 125 36.60 -16.99 -4.51
CA ASN A 125 36.38 -15.92 -5.44
C ASN A 125 36.97 -14.61 -4.91
N ARG A 126 37.98 -14.09 -5.59
CA ARG A 126 38.66 -12.83 -5.24
C ARG A 126 38.14 -11.61 -5.99
N THR A 127 37.09 -11.78 -6.79
CA THR A 127 36.46 -10.64 -7.47
C THR A 127 35.30 -10.09 -6.67
N ASP A 128 34.97 -8.84 -6.95
CA ASP A 128 33.78 -8.16 -6.43
C ASP A 128 32.49 -8.60 -7.17
N ASP A 129 32.63 -9.39 -8.24
CA ASP A 129 31.53 -9.95 -9.02
C ASP A 129 31.28 -11.43 -8.69
N ALA A 130 30.05 -11.87 -8.91
CA ALA A 130 29.72 -13.30 -8.91
C ALA A 130 30.30 -13.99 -10.15
N VAL A 131 30.86 -15.18 -9.97
CA VAL A 131 31.53 -15.93 -11.03
C VAL A 131 30.93 -17.33 -11.14
N ARG A 132 30.53 -17.72 -12.35
CA ARG A 132 30.03 -19.06 -12.66
C ARG A 132 30.70 -19.59 -13.91
N PHE A 133 31.11 -20.86 -13.84
CA PHE A 133 31.77 -21.54 -14.95
C PHE A 133 30.84 -22.62 -15.52
N SER A 134 30.87 -22.80 -16.85
CA SER A 134 30.02 -23.77 -17.55
C SER A 134 30.49 -25.21 -17.39
N PHE A 135 31.78 -25.41 -17.09
CA PHE A 135 32.40 -26.71 -16.86
C PHE A 135 33.52 -26.53 -15.84
N ILE A 136 33.51 -27.31 -14.75
CA ILE A 136 34.71 -27.45 -13.93
C ILE A 136 34.90 -28.92 -13.56
N THR A 137 36.13 -29.38 -13.71
CA THR A 137 36.54 -30.75 -13.38
C THR A 137 36.44 -30.97 -11.86
N ALA A 138 35.93 -32.12 -11.46
CA ALA A 138 35.91 -32.54 -10.06
C ALA A 138 37.34 -32.58 -9.48
N VAL A 139 37.49 -32.31 -8.17
CA VAL A 139 38.76 -32.62 -7.49
C VAL A 139 38.84 -34.13 -7.32
N GLU A 140 39.53 -34.80 -8.24
CA GLU A 140 39.68 -36.24 -8.21
C GLU A 140 40.62 -36.66 -7.06
N GLN A 141 40.07 -37.33 -6.04
CA GLN A 141 40.84 -37.87 -4.92
C GLN A 141 42.11 -38.62 -5.36
N ARG A 142 42.02 -39.39 -6.47
CA ARG A 142 43.14 -40.21 -6.98
C ARG A 142 44.32 -39.38 -7.51
N ARG A 143 44.11 -38.10 -7.83
CA ARG A 143 45.14 -37.21 -8.38
C ARG A 143 45.79 -36.34 -7.29
N LEU A 144 45.10 -36.12 -6.17
CA LEU A 144 45.62 -35.35 -5.04
C LEU A 144 46.77 -36.07 -4.34
N GLN A 145 47.91 -35.39 -4.28
CA GLN A 145 49.10 -35.87 -3.57
C GLN A 145 49.67 -34.76 -2.69
N LEU A 146 50.22 -35.17 -1.56
CA LEU A 146 51.04 -34.34 -0.68
C LEU A 146 52.48 -34.80 -0.79
N LEU A 147 53.39 -33.94 -1.23
CA LEU A 147 54.83 -34.19 -1.17
C LEU A 147 55.38 -33.63 0.15
N ASP A 148 56.17 -34.41 0.88
CA ASP A 148 56.93 -33.90 2.03
C ASP A 148 58.32 -33.38 1.61
N GLY A 149 59.08 -32.83 2.55
CA GLY A 149 60.42 -32.25 2.29
C GLY A 149 61.49 -33.25 1.87
N ASN A 150 61.17 -34.55 1.84
CA ASN A 150 62.01 -35.61 1.25
C ASN A 150 61.49 -36.06 -0.14
N ASP A 151 60.56 -35.30 -0.75
CA ASP A 151 59.85 -35.63 -1.98
C ASP A 151 59.06 -36.95 -1.92
N GLN A 152 58.71 -37.44 -0.71
CA GLN A 152 57.84 -38.61 -0.60
C GLN A 152 56.39 -38.20 -0.86
N SER A 153 55.73 -38.92 -1.76
CA SER A 153 54.34 -38.68 -2.14
C SER A 153 53.36 -39.47 -1.27
N HIS A 154 52.42 -38.75 -0.69
CA HIS A 154 51.34 -39.27 0.14
C HIS A 154 49.99 -39.01 -0.58
N PRO A 155 49.30 -40.04 -1.12
CA PRO A 155 48.02 -39.85 -1.80
C PRO A 155 46.89 -39.51 -0.81
N ALA A 156 45.89 -38.77 -1.27
CA ALA A 156 44.72 -38.45 -0.46
C ALA A 156 43.90 -39.71 -0.11
N THR A 157 43.67 -39.90 1.19
CA THR A 157 42.88 -41.03 1.74
C THR A 157 41.39 -40.74 1.79
N ALA A 158 41.01 -39.47 1.91
CA ALA A 158 39.62 -39.01 1.83
C ALA A 158 39.56 -37.55 1.34
N VAL A 159 38.48 -37.21 0.65
CA VAL A 159 38.13 -35.85 0.19
C VAL A 159 36.66 -35.61 0.52
N ASP A 160 36.34 -34.40 1.00
CA ASP A 160 34.97 -33.97 1.28
C ASP A 160 34.09 -34.04 0.03
N GLN A 161 32.81 -34.40 0.18
CA GLN A 161 31.87 -34.49 -0.92
C GLN A 161 31.54 -33.12 -1.53
N SER A 162 31.68 -32.04 -0.75
CA SER A 162 31.55 -30.66 -1.25
C SER A 162 32.58 -30.31 -2.35
N TRP A 163 33.62 -31.12 -2.50
CA TRP A 163 34.69 -30.99 -3.48
C TRP A 163 34.51 -31.87 -4.72
N ALA A 164 33.30 -32.39 -4.94
CA ALA A 164 32.92 -33.00 -6.22
C ALA A 164 33.02 -32.00 -7.40
N ALA A 165 33.07 -30.70 -7.14
CA ALA A 165 33.40 -29.64 -8.10
C ALA A 165 34.17 -28.51 -7.40
N ILE A 166 34.95 -27.74 -8.17
CA ILE A 166 35.63 -26.53 -7.66
C ILE A 166 34.60 -25.47 -7.24
N GLN A 167 33.56 -25.25 -8.05
CA GLN A 167 32.49 -24.29 -7.76
C GLN A 167 31.32 -24.93 -7.01
N PRO A 168 30.60 -24.16 -6.16
CA PRO A 168 29.26 -24.52 -5.70
C PRO A 168 28.26 -24.63 -6.87
N GLU A 169 27.11 -25.26 -6.63
CA GLU A 169 26.07 -25.51 -7.64
C GLU A 169 25.60 -24.24 -8.37
N ASP A 170 25.47 -23.14 -7.61
CA ASP A 170 25.03 -21.83 -8.11
C ASP A 170 26.19 -20.91 -8.52
N GLY A 171 27.43 -21.40 -8.47
CA GLY A 171 28.64 -20.60 -8.68
C GLY A 171 29.14 -19.92 -7.41
N PHE A 172 30.03 -18.95 -7.57
CA PHE A 172 30.57 -18.14 -6.47
C PHE A 172 29.91 -16.77 -6.42
N VAL A 173 29.43 -16.34 -5.26
CA VAL A 173 29.19 -14.92 -4.98
C VAL A 173 30.51 -14.19 -4.76
N ALA A 174 30.48 -12.86 -4.79
CA ALA A 174 31.62 -12.01 -4.50
C ALA A 174 32.22 -12.35 -3.12
N GLY A 175 33.54 -12.63 -3.06
CA GLY A 175 34.22 -13.02 -1.82
C GLY A 175 33.77 -14.35 -1.20
N GLY A 176 32.98 -15.16 -1.92
CA GLY A 176 32.53 -16.47 -1.50
C GLY A 176 33.57 -17.56 -1.75
N ALA A 177 33.49 -18.65 -0.98
CA ALA A 177 34.40 -19.79 -1.09
C ALA A 177 33.67 -21.13 -1.13
N ASN A 178 34.29 -22.11 -1.79
CA ASN A 178 33.95 -23.53 -1.67
C ASN A 178 35.01 -24.20 -0.79
N VAL A 179 34.62 -24.53 0.44
CA VAL A 179 35.54 -24.97 1.50
C VAL A 179 35.31 -26.45 1.80
N GLY A 180 36.37 -27.23 1.77
CA GLY A 180 36.33 -28.67 2.02
C GLY A 180 37.59 -29.18 2.68
N VAL A 181 37.54 -30.45 3.06
CA VAL A 181 38.60 -31.12 3.80
C VAL A 181 39.22 -32.24 2.97
N VAL A 182 40.54 -32.33 2.99
CA VAL A 182 41.30 -33.44 2.39
C VAL A 182 42.16 -34.09 3.46
N THR A 183 42.11 -35.41 3.54
CA THR A 183 42.86 -36.20 4.54
C THR A 183 43.96 -37.00 3.89
N PHE A 184 45.18 -36.87 4.40
CA PHE A 184 46.34 -37.67 4.04
C PHE A 184 46.78 -38.53 5.22
N ALA A 185 47.47 -39.64 4.96
CA ALA A 185 48.22 -40.32 6.00
C ALA A 185 49.25 -39.36 6.61
N ARG A 186 49.60 -39.53 7.89
CA ARG A 186 50.59 -38.67 8.55
C ARG A 186 51.92 -38.73 7.80
N PRO A 187 52.42 -37.60 7.26
CA PRO A 187 53.72 -37.60 6.59
C PRO A 187 54.84 -37.84 7.60
N LEU A 188 55.87 -38.60 7.17
CA LEU A 188 57.02 -38.95 8.01
C LEU A 188 58.21 -38.01 7.77
N GLY A 189 58.29 -37.35 6.62
CA GLY A 189 59.29 -36.32 6.33
C GLY A 189 58.94 -34.95 6.92
N PRO A 190 59.95 -34.09 7.18
CA PRO A 190 59.72 -32.71 7.60
C PRO A 190 59.15 -31.86 6.43
N GLY A 191 58.60 -30.68 6.73
CA GLY A 191 58.22 -29.71 5.70
C GLY A 191 59.43 -29.08 4.98
N PRO A 192 59.22 -28.27 3.93
CA PRO A 192 57.93 -27.80 3.45
C PRO A 192 57.13 -28.88 2.73
N TYR A 193 55.81 -28.84 2.87
CA TYR A 193 54.89 -29.72 2.18
C TYR A 193 54.40 -29.06 0.89
N GLN A 194 54.19 -29.85 -0.16
CA GLN A 194 53.59 -29.39 -1.42
C GLN A 194 52.31 -30.15 -1.72
N LEU A 195 51.20 -29.44 -1.84
CA LEU A 195 49.95 -29.99 -2.35
C LEU A 195 49.97 -29.93 -3.88
N VAL A 196 49.86 -31.08 -4.54
CA VAL A 196 49.89 -31.21 -6.00
C VAL A 196 48.71 -32.03 -6.53
N GLY A 197 48.44 -31.90 -7.83
CA GLY A 197 47.45 -32.73 -8.53
C GLY A 197 46.05 -32.13 -8.64
N ILE A 198 45.89 -30.82 -8.35
CA ILE A 198 44.68 -30.06 -8.65
C ILE A 198 44.82 -29.49 -10.07
N PHE A 199 43.89 -29.83 -10.95
CA PHE A 199 43.93 -29.44 -12.37
C PHE A 199 43.91 -27.91 -12.52
N ASP A 200 44.74 -27.37 -13.42
CA ASP A 200 44.95 -25.93 -13.68
C ASP A 200 45.51 -25.08 -12.53
N TYR A 201 45.84 -25.66 -11.37
CA TYR A 201 46.48 -24.95 -10.26
C TYR A 201 47.95 -25.40 -10.08
N PRO A 202 48.88 -24.46 -9.84
CA PRO A 202 50.25 -24.81 -9.50
C PRO A 202 50.34 -25.44 -8.09
N PRO A 203 51.45 -26.12 -7.75
CA PRO A 203 51.68 -26.66 -6.41
C PRO A 203 51.54 -25.61 -5.29
N VAL A 204 50.82 -25.93 -4.22
CA VAL A 204 50.75 -25.07 -3.03
C VAL A 204 51.79 -25.52 -2.01
N THR A 205 52.80 -24.70 -1.77
CA THR A 205 53.87 -25.00 -0.79
C THR A 205 53.54 -24.37 0.57
N PHE A 206 53.63 -25.15 1.65
CA PHE A 206 53.34 -24.66 3.00
C PHE A 206 54.18 -25.35 4.10
N ASN A 207 54.22 -24.75 5.30
CA ASN A 207 54.90 -25.28 6.47
C ASN A 207 53.95 -25.38 7.67
N LEU A 208 54.22 -26.34 8.56
CA LEU A 208 53.56 -26.45 9.86
C LEU A 208 54.45 -25.80 10.93
N ALA A 209 54.45 -24.46 10.99
CA ALA A 209 55.44 -23.71 11.78
C ALA A 209 55.08 -23.61 13.27
N THR A 210 53.84 -23.19 13.59
CA THR A 210 53.40 -22.96 14.98
C THR A 210 52.01 -23.55 15.18
N ALA A 211 51.88 -24.47 16.13
CA ALA A 211 50.59 -25.00 16.53
C ALA A 211 49.76 -23.90 17.22
N THR A 212 48.52 -23.72 16.77
CA THR A 212 47.53 -22.81 17.36
C THR A 212 46.58 -23.60 18.24
N SER A 213 46.10 -22.99 19.33
CA SER A 213 44.94 -23.52 20.05
C SER A 213 43.74 -23.62 19.12
N ALA A 214 42.91 -24.65 19.29
CA ALA A 214 41.63 -24.73 18.58
C ALA A 214 40.85 -23.41 18.76
N PRO A 215 40.15 -22.91 17.72
CA PRO A 215 39.38 -21.69 17.84
C PRO A 215 38.38 -21.82 19.00
N PRO A 216 38.21 -20.78 19.85
CA PRO A 216 37.24 -20.82 20.92
C PRO A 216 35.85 -20.98 20.32
N SER A 217 35.10 -21.99 20.74
CA SER A 217 33.69 -22.11 20.42
C SER A 217 32.93 -20.99 21.14
N SER A 218 32.71 -19.86 20.48
CA SER A 218 31.85 -18.82 21.02
C SER A 218 30.40 -19.32 20.96
N VAL A 219 29.81 -19.57 22.13
CA VAL A 219 28.38 -19.89 22.20
C VAL A 219 27.62 -18.59 22.04
N VAL A 220 27.22 -18.28 20.80
CA VAL A 220 26.34 -17.13 20.51
C VAL A 220 24.95 -17.43 21.07
N PRO A 221 24.40 -16.59 21.97
CA PRO A 221 23.07 -16.78 22.54
C PRO A 221 21.98 -16.79 21.46
N THR A 222 20.88 -17.49 21.73
CA THR A 222 19.67 -17.38 20.92
C THR A 222 18.93 -16.09 21.27
N GLY A 223 18.41 -15.39 20.27
CA GLY A 223 17.71 -14.13 20.47
C GLY A 223 17.52 -13.37 19.17
N THR A 224 16.74 -12.28 19.24
CA THR A 224 16.58 -11.33 18.15
C THR A 224 17.40 -10.09 18.44
N TYR A 225 18.25 -9.72 17.49
CA TYR A 225 19.18 -8.60 17.60
C TYR A 225 18.80 -7.54 16.56
N PRO A 226 18.60 -6.27 16.97
CA PRO A 226 18.40 -5.19 16.02
C PRO A 226 19.69 -4.96 15.22
N VAL A 227 19.54 -4.70 13.92
CA VAL A 227 20.65 -4.47 13.00
C VAL A 227 20.58 -3.05 12.43
N ASP A 228 19.41 -2.68 11.89
CA ASP A 228 19.12 -1.38 11.28
C ASP A 228 20.19 -0.89 10.30
N VAL A 229 20.49 -1.71 9.29
CA VAL A 229 21.48 -1.39 8.24
C VAL A 229 20.80 -1.36 6.87
N THR A 230 20.97 -0.27 6.14
CA THR A 230 20.54 -0.15 4.74
C THR A 230 21.66 -0.55 3.79
N LEU A 231 21.34 -1.41 2.83
CA LEU A 231 22.18 -1.88 1.74
C LEU A 231 21.80 -1.14 0.45
N PHE A 232 22.81 -0.84 -0.36
CA PHE A 232 22.69 -0.05 -1.58
C PHE A 232 23.02 -0.88 -2.82
N SER A 233 22.32 -0.63 -3.92
CA SER A 233 22.64 -1.23 -5.22
C SER A 233 23.35 -0.22 -6.12
N ASN A 234 24.32 -0.72 -6.90
CA ASN A 234 24.95 0.01 -7.99
C ASN A 234 24.29 -0.29 -9.35
N ASP A 235 23.22 -1.10 -9.37
CA ASP A 235 22.45 -1.39 -10.57
C ASP A 235 21.35 -0.33 -10.75
N GLU A 236 21.32 0.34 -11.90
CA GLU A 236 20.36 1.41 -12.22
C GLU A 236 18.89 0.98 -12.03
N VAL A 237 18.57 -0.30 -12.23
CA VAL A 237 17.21 -0.83 -12.07
C VAL A 237 16.85 -1.06 -10.59
N LEU A 238 17.86 -1.23 -9.73
CA LEU A 238 17.67 -1.46 -8.29
C LEU A 238 17.98 -0.21 -7.46
N GLU A 239 18.58 0.82 -8.05
CA GLU A 239 18.87 2.11 -7.40
C GLU A 239 17.64 2.72 -6.68
N PRO A 240 16.41 2.68 -7.24
CA PRO A 240 15.22 3.19 -6.56
C PRO A 240 14.77 2.35 -5.35
N LEU A 241 15.35 1.16 -5.17
CA LEU A 241 14.94 0.18 -4.16
C LEU A 241 16.05 -0.03 -3.14
N ARG A 242 15.90 0.54 -1.95
CA ARG A 242 16.81 0.31 -0.82
C ARG A 242 16.46 -1.00 -0.10
N LEU A 243 17.47 -1.78 0.28
CA LEU A 243 17.28 -3.00 1.07
C LEU A 243 17.71 -2.74 2.51
N SER A 244 16.78 -2.66 3.44
CA SER A 244 17.05 -2.59 4.87
C SER A 244 17.12 -4.00 5.47
N VAL A 245 18.10 -4.23 6.34
CA VAL A 245 18.15 -5.37 7.27
C VAL A 245 17.83 -4.83 8.66
N ASP A 246 16.60 -5.06 9.10
CA ASP A 246 16.07 -4.46 10.32
C ASP A 246 16.54 -5.22 11.56
N ALA A 247 16.49 -6.55 11.50
CA ALA A 247 16.85 -7.43 12.61
C ALA A 247 17.37 -8.80 12.13
N VAL A 248 18.12 -9.46 13.01
CA VAL A 248 18.55 -10.85 12.83
C VAL A 248 18.13 -11.68 14.04
N THR A 249 17.52 -12.85 13.79
CA THR A 249 17.12 -13.80 14.83
C THR A 249 17.99 -15.04 14.76
N VAL A 250 18.68 -15.35 15.87
CA VAL A 250 19.53 -16.52 16.05
C VAL A 250 18.75 -17.55 16.85
N THR A 251 18.58 -18.76 16.31
CA THR A 251 18.02 -19.91 17.05
C THR A 251 19.08 -21.01 17.22
N ALA A 252 18.69 -22.17 17.74
CA ALA A 252 19.60 -23.31 17.81
C ALA A 252 20.07 -23.77 16.41
N ASP A 253 19.17 -23.71 15.42
CA ASP A 253 19.38 -24.33 14.10
C ASP A 253 19.40 -23.33 12.94
N THR A 254 18.95 -22.08 13.18
CA THR A 254 18.74 -21.10 12.11
C THR A 254 19.30 -19.71 12.42
N LEU A 255 19.55 -18.97 11.34
CA LEU A 255 19.81 -17.54 11.34
C LEU A 255 18.83 -16.87 10.37
N SER A 256 17.91 -16.05 10.89
CA SER A 256 16.83 -15.43 10.12
C SER A 256 16.98 -13.92 10.05
N PHE A 257 16.94 -13.35 8.85
CA PHE A 257 17.05 -11.92 8.59
C PHE A 257 15.66 -11.35 8.30
N GLN A 258 15.24 -10.35 9.07
CA GLN A 258 14.10 -9.52 8.73
C GLN A 258 14.58 -8.39 7.82
N VAL A 259 13.99 -8.31 6.63
CA VAL A 259 14.41 -7.36 5.60
C VAL A 259 13.22 -6.54 5.09
N ALA A 260 13.49 -5.32 4.64
CA ALA A 260 12.52 -4.45 4.02
C ALA A 260 13.08 -3.84 2.73
N ILE A 261 12.31 -3.89 1.65
CA ILE A 261 12.61 -3.19 0.39
C ILE A 261 11.84 -1.88 0.41
N ILE A 262 12.52 -0.76 0.17
CA ILE A 262 11.96 0.58 0.30
C ILE A 262 12.09 1.29 -1.04
N ASN A 263 10.95 1.71 -1.60
CA ASN A 263 10.98 2.54 -2.80
C ASN A 263 11.28 4.00 -2.43
N THR A 264 12.37 4.53 -2.96
CA THR A 264 12.80 5.90 -2.71
C THR A 264 12.42 6.88 -3.81
N ASN A 265 11.74 6.41 -4.85
CA ASN A 265 11.21 7.24 -5.93
C ASN A 265 9.90 7.93 -5.54
N TYR A 266 9.49 8.94 -6.30
CA TYR A 266 8.20 9.65 -6.14
C TYR A 266 7.03 8.97 -6.87
N LEU A 267 7.30 7.93 -7.66
CA LEU A 267 6.31 7.04 -8.27
C LEU A 267 6.43 5.64 -7.67
N SER A 268 5.34 4.87 -7.70
CA SER A 268 5.39 3.44 -7.38
C SER A 268 6.40 2.74 -8.29
N TYR A 269 7.25 1.89 -7.70
CA TYR A 269 8.32 1.22 -8.43
C TYR A 269 8.23 -0.29 -8.23
N GLY A 270 8.17 -1.02 -9.34
CA GLY A 270 8.07 -2.47 -9.36
C GLY A 270 8.95 -3.07 -10.43
N LEU A 271 9.50 -4.24 -10.14
CA LEU A 271 10.31 -5.01 -11.06
C LEU A 271 9.43 -6.02 -11.79
N GLN A 272 9.45 -5.99 -13.12
CA GLN A 272 8.82 -7.04 -13.95
C GLN A 272 9.57 -8.37 -13.80
N ARG A 273 10.89 -8.31 -13.64
CA ARG A 273 11.78 -9.41 -13.30
C ARG A 273 12.91 -8.86 -12.44
N GLY A 274 13.30 -9.59 -11.41
CA GLY A 274 14.33 -9.15 -10.48
C GLY A 274 14.78 -10.27 -9.57
N PRO A 275 15.72 -9.99 -8.65
CA PRO A 275 16.09 -10.94 -7.62
C PRO A 275 14.89 -11.25 -6.71
N THR A 276 14.97 -12.39 -6.06
CA THR A 276 14.04 -12.90 -5.06
C THR A 276 14.77 -13.08 -3.74
N GLY A 277 14.04 -13.31 -2.65
CA GLY A 277 14.67 -13.66 -1.38
C GLY A 277 15.48 -14.96 -1.43
N MET A 278 15.22 -15.84 -2.40
CA MET A 278 15.95 -17.10 -2.59
C MET A 278 17.36 -16.89 -3.15
N ASP A 279 17.62 -15.74 -3.79
CA ASP A 279 18.92 -15.42 -4.37
C ASP A 279 19.91 -14.85 -3.34
N ALA A 280 19.47 -14.63 -2.09
CA ALA A 280 20.33 -14.21 -1.00
C ALA A 280 21.32 -15.32 -0.60
N THR A 281 22.51 -14.96 -0.16
CA THR A 281 23.55 -15.91 0.27
C THR A 281 24.10 -15.51 1.63
N LEU A 282 24.28 -16.51 2.51
CA LEU A 282 25.00 -16.34 3.77
C LEU A 282 26.42 -16.89 3.61
N LEU A 283 27.42 -16.11 4.00
CA LEU A 283 28.80 -16.56 4.15
C LEU A 283 29.13 -16.72 5.64
N ASP A 284 29.66 -17.88 6.04
CA ASP A 284 30.16 -18.09 7.40
C ASP A 284 31.53 -17.43 7.64
N ALA A 285 32.11 -17.63 8.82
CA ALA A 285 33.43 -17.13 9.19
C ALA A 285 34.54 -17.63 8.23
N GLU A 286 34.35 -18.80 7.61
CA GLU A 286 35.19 -19.35 6.56
C GLU A 286 34.73 -18.96 5.14
N ARG A 287 33.84 -17.99 4.98
CA ARG A 287 33.30 -17.58 3.67
C ARG A 287 32.59 -18.70 2.90
N ARG A 288 32.22 -19.80 3.54
CA ARG A 288 31.44 -20.87 2.91
C ARG A 288 30.03 -20.36 2.65
N GLN A 289 29.56 -20.59 1.43
CA GLN A 289 28.25 -20.14 0.95
C GLN A 289 27.15 -21.08 1.40
N SER A 290 26.04 -20.52 1.89
CA SER A 290 24.80 -21.22 2.20
C SER A 290 23.62 -20.52 1.55
N ALA A 291 22.78 -21.30 0.86
CA ALA A 291 21.52 -20.82 0.31
C ALA A 291 20.45 -20.70 1.40
N PRO A 292 19.38 -19.91 1.18
CA PRO A 292 18.27 -19.80 2.12
C PRO A 292 17.53 -21.14 2.25
N LEU A 293 17.14 -21.51 3.47
CA LEU A 293 16.26 -22.63 3.76
C LEU A 293 14.80 -22.28 3.42
N THR A 294 14.37 -21.09 3.82
CA THR A 294 13.00 -20.60 3.62
C THR A 294 12.99 -19.09 3.44
N VAL A 295 12.05 -18.63 2.62
CA VAL A 295 11.82 -17.21 2.33
C VAL A 295 10.32 -16.93 2.50
N SER A 296 9.98 -15.77 3.06
CA SER A 296 8.58 -15.36 3.19
C SER A 296 7.87 -15.27 1.84
N PRO A 297 6.55 -15.54 1.75
CA PRO A 297 5.80 -15.44 0.49
C PRO A 297 5.96 -14.09 -0.22
N SER A 298 6.11 -13.00 0.55
CA SER A 298 6.33 -11.65 0.04
C SER A 298 7.59 -11.50 -0.82
N LEU A 299 8.63 -12.31 -0.60
CA LEU A 299 9.91 -12.21 -1.30
C LEU A 299 10.18 -13.42 -2.22
N ALA A 300 9.29 -14.41 -2.24
CA ALA A 300 9.51 -15.68 -2.94
C ALA A 300 9.46 -15.54 -4.48
N SER A 301 8.62 -14.64 -5.00
CA SER A 301 8.44 -14.43 -6.45
C SER A 301 9.12 -13.17 -6.98
N GLY A 302 9.70 -12.35 -6.09
CA GLY A 302 10.35 -11.08 -6.40
C GLY A 302 10.49 -10.19 -5.16
N ILE A 303 11.43 -9.25 -5.19
CA ILE A 303 11.60 -8.26 -4.11
C ILE A 303 10.60 -7.09 -4.16
N THR A 304 9.76 -7.02 -5.19
CA THR A 304 8.64 -6.07 -5.29
C THR A 304 7.35 -6.82 -5.64
N PRO A 305 6.18 -6.37 -5.19
CA PRO A 305 4.91 -6.87 -5.69
C PRO A 305 4.68 -6.43 -7.15
N VAL A 306 3.73 -7.06 -7.85
CA VAL A 306 3.47 -6.82 -9.29
C VAL A 306 3.04 -5.38 -9.54
N GLU A 307 2.26 -4.81 -8.64
CA GLU A 307 1.82 -3.42 -8.66
C GLU A 307 2.93 -2.40 -8.32
N GLY A 308 4.10 -2.88 -7.88
CA GLY A 308 5.18 -2.04 -7.37
C GLY A 308 4.97 -1.57 -5.92
N ILE A 309 6.04 -1.07 -5.32
CA ILE A 309 6.04 -0.51 -3.98
C ILE A 309 5.75 1.00 -4.10
N PRO A 310 4.73 1.56 -3.42
CA PRO A 310 4.48 2.99 -3.41
C PRO A 310 5.66 3.81 -2.84
N PRO A 311 5.77 5.11 -3.16
CA PRO A 311 6.80 6.00 -2.63
C PRO A 311 6.89 5.94 -1.09
N GLY A 312 8.10 5.69 -0.55
CA GLY A 312 8.36 5.64 0.89
C GLY A 312 7.81 4.39 1.61
N GLU A 313 6.99 3.56 0.95
CA GLU A 313 6.48 2.34 1.54
C GLU A 313 7.54 1.23 1.62
N ARG A 314 7.31 0.30 2.55
CA ARG A 314 8.22 -0.81 2.86
C ARG A 314 7.57 -2.14 2.46
N HIS A 315 8.24 -2.93 1.64
CA HIS A 315 7.87 -4.31 1.36
C HIS A 315 8.72 -5.27 2.20
N ILE A 316 8.10 -5.87 3.21
CA ILE A 316 8.80 -6.58 4.29
C ILE A 316 8.78 -8.09 4.05
N GLY A 317 9.87 -8.76 4.43
CA GLY A 317 9.94 -10.21 4.44
C GLY A 317 11.02 -10.77 5.36
N THR A 318 11.16 -12.09 5.32
CA THR A 318 12.15 -12.81 6.12
C THR A 318 12.87 -13.84 5.27
N ILE A 319 14.19 -13.87 5.40
CA ILE A 319 15.08 -14.83 4.73
C ILE A 319 15.80 -15.64 5.81
N THR A 320 15.66 -16.96 5.78
CA THR A 320 16.20 -17.84 6.83
C THR A 320 17.24 -18.79 6.27
N PHE A 321 18.37 -18.89 6.96
CA PHE A 321 19.48 -19.79 6.65
C PHE A 321 19.67 -20.81 7.77
N ALA A 322 20.36 -21.91 7.47
CA ALA A 322 20.91 -22.79 8.51
C ALA A 322 21.93 -22.01 9.35
N ARG A 323 21.96 -22.27 10.66
CA ARG A 323 22.94 -21.64 11.55
C ARG A 323 24.35 -22.16 11.24
N PRO A 324 25.33 -21.28 10.93
CA PRO A 324 26.72 -21.67 10.81
C PRO A 324 27.25 -22.33 12.09
N THR A 325 28.11 -23.34 11.94
CA THR A 325 28.74 -24.02 13.08
C THR A 325 29.64 -23.08 13.87
N ASP A 326 30.33 -22.16 13.18
CA ASP A 326 31.01 -21.00 13.78
C ASP A 326 30.26 -19.72 13.35
N LEU A 327 29.57 -19.10 14.31
CA LEU A 327 28.79 -17.89 14.10
C LEU A 327 29.56 -16.62 14.52
N ALA A 328 30.85 -16.69 14.83
CA ALA A 328 31.62 -15.51 15.23
C ALA A 328 31.57 -14.38 14.17
N THR A 329 31.45 -14.73 12.89
CA THR A 329 31.21 -13.78 11.80
C THR A 329 30.26 -14.40 10.77
N ALA A 330 29.34 -13.59 10.28
CA ALA A 330 28.44 -13.94 9.18
C ALA A 330 28.34 -12.78 8.19
N HIS A 331 28.36 -13.08 6.89
CA HIS A 331 28.15 -12.09 5.84
C HIS A 331 26.85 -12.37 5.11
N PHE A 332 25.92 -11.44 5.15
CA PHE A 332 24.70 -11.48 4.36
C PHE A 332 24.94 -10.76 3.03
N VAL A 333 24.77 -11.51 1.93
CA VAL A 333 24.98 -11.04 0.56
C VAL A 333 23.64 -11.13 -0.16
N PHE A 334 23.21 -10.01 -0.75
CA PHE A 334 22.03 -9.98 -1.62
C PHE A 334 22.46 -9.53 -3.02
N PRO A 335 21.99 -10.18 -4.11
CA PRO A 335 22.50 -9.90 -5.44
C PRO A 335 22.45 -8.43 -5.81
N ARG A 336 23.58 -7.89 -6.28
CA ARG A 336 23.74 -6.49 -6.71
C ARG A 336 23.57 -5.43 -5.61
N TYR A 337 23.49 -5.83 -4.35
CA TYR A 337 23.55 -4.93 -3.20
C TYR A 337 24.90 -5.03 -2.49
N SER A 338 25.26 -3.98 -1.76
CA SER A 338 26.35 -4.02 -0.77
C SER A 338 26.11 -5.13 0.25
N SER A 339 27.18 -5.77 0.72
CA SER A 339 27.08 -6.86 1.70
C SER A 339 27.07 -6.36 3.14
N LEU A 340 26.46 -7.12 4.03
CA LEU A 340 26.40 -6.85 5.48
C LEU A 340 27.25 -7.87 6.24
N THR A 341 28.21 -7.40 7.05
CA THR A 341 28.95 -8.24 7.99
C THR A 341 28.37 -8.09 9.39
N LEU A 342 28.07 -9.23 10.01
CA LEU A 342 27.67 -9.36 11.40
C LEU A 342 28.79 -10.04 12.19
N ARG A 343 29.15 -9.50 13.35
CA ARG A 343 30.07 -10.14 14.30
C ARG A 343 29.37 -10.43 15.61
N PHE A 344 29.56 -11.65 16.11
CA PHE A 344 28.93 -12.12 17.34
C PHE A 344 29.97 -12.53 18.37
N ASP A 345 29.61 -12.38 19.65
CA ASP A 345 30.37 -12.88 20.78
C ASP A 345 29.45 -13.62 21.78
N SER A 346 29.95 -13.92 22.97
CA SER A 346 29.18 -14.60 24.03
C SER A 346 28.00 -13.78 24.57
N ASN A 347 27.91 -12.48 24.26
CA ASN A 347 26.83 -11.60 24.66
C ASN A 347 25.80 -11.38 23.53
N GLY A 348 26.05 -11.89 22.32
CA GLY A 348 25.16 -11.74 21.15
C GLY A 348 25.79 -10.96 20.01
N LEU A 349 24.98 -10.17 19.29
CA LEU A 349 25.47 -9.33 18.19
C LEU A 349 26.34 -8.19 18.73
N GLN A 350 27.60 -8.16 18.34
CA GLN A 350 28.58 -7.17 18.76
C GLN A 350 28.65 -5.99 17.78
N SER A 351 28.59 -6.27 16.48
CA SER A 351 28.59 -5.22 15.45
C SER A 351 27.92 -5.68 14.15
N SER A 352 27.33 -4.72 13.45
CA SER A 352 26.81 -4.82 12.09
C SER A 352 27.49 -3.74 11.23
N GLN A 353 28.12 -4.14 10.11
CA GLN A 353 28.87 -3.21 9.26
C GLN A 353 28.66 -3.52 7.78
N LEU A 354 28.41 -2.48 6.98
CA LEU A 354 28.50 -2.56 5.52
C LEU A 354 29.92 -2.95 5.12
N THR A 355 30.04 -3.98 4.28
CA THR A 355 31.33 -4.45 3.78
C THR A 355 31.38 -4.21 2.28
N ALA A 356 32.28 -3.31 1.89
CA ALA A 356 32.67 -3.14 0.51
C ALA A 356 33.49 -4.35 0.03
N GLY A 357 33.52 -4.58 -1.28
CA GLY A 357 34.53 -5.43 -1.93
C GLY A 357 35.96 -5.05 -1.55
N GLU A 358 36.96 -5.81 -1.98
CA GLU A 358 38.35 -5.83 -1.47
C GLU A 358 39.07 -4.46 -1.35
N ASN A 359 38.52 -3.39 -1.94
CA ASN A 359 39.01 -2.01 -1.88
C ASN A 359 38.41 -1.13 -0.75
N GLY A 360 37.54 -1.64 0.11
CA GLY A 360 37.09 -0.92 1.32
C GLY A 360 36.23 0.33 1.10
N ALA A 361 35.87 0.65 -0.15
CA ALA A 361 34.99 1.76 -0.48
C ALA A 361 33.53 1.32 -0.40
N VAL A 362 32.80 1.75 0.64
CA VAL A 362 31.34 1.66 0.68
C VAL A 362 30.83 2.23 -0.65
N PRO A 363 29.99 1.51 -1.42
CA PRO A 363 29.46 2.06 -2.66
C PRO A 363 28.86 3.44 -2.35
N PRO A 364 29.19 4.47 -3.14
CA PRO A 364 28.72 5.82 -2.86
C PRO A 364 27.20 5.75 -2.74
N THR A 365 26.65 6.33 -1.66
CA THR A 365 25.20 6.55 -1.58
C THR A 365 24.82 7.21 -2.91
N PRO A 366 23.96 6.57 -3.74
CA PRO A 366 23.58 7.16 -5.01
C PRO A 366 23.07 8.56 -4.72
N THR A 367 23.66 9.57 -5.35
CA THR A 367 23.13 10.93 -5.27
C THR A 367 21.74 10.84 -5.85
N PRO A 368 20.66 11.09 -5.08
CA PRO A 368 19.32 10.95 -5.61
C PRO A 368 19.20 11.80 -6.87
N GLN A 369 18.52 11.27 -7.89
CA GLN A 369 18.18 12.07 -9.05
C GLN A 369 17.53 13.39 -8.58
N PRO A 370 17.81 14.53 -9.22
CA PRO A 370 17.45 15.82 -8.63
C PRO A 370 15.94 16.02 -8.41
N ASP A 371 15.10 15.34 -9.20
CA ASP A 371 13.65 15.26 -9.03
C ASP A 371 13.27 14.49 -7.76
N ILE A 372 13.90 13.33 -7.51
CA ILE A 372 13.75 12.55 -6.27
C ILE A 372 14.20 13.37 -5.06
N ALA A 373 15.37 14.01 -5.12
CA ALA A 373 15.86 14.86 -4.04
C ALA A 373 14.87 15.98 -3.71
N ARG A 374 14.33 16.64 -4.75
CA ARG A 374 13.33 17.69 -4.61
C ARG A 374 12.02 17.18 -4.01
N TYR A 375 11.51 16.03 -4.45
CA TYR A 375 10.33 15.39 -3.86
C TYR A 375 10.50 15.19 -2.36
N HIS A 376 11.64 14.66 -1.91
CA HIS A 376 11.92 14.46 -0.49
C HIS A 376 12.00 15.76 0.30
N GLU A 377 12.66 16.79 -0.24
CA GLU A 377 12.74 18.11 0.41
C GLU A 377 11.36 18.77 0.55
N LEU A 378 10.52 18.71 -0.50
CA LEU A 378 9.18 19.28 -0.46
C LEU A 378 8.23 18.46 0.42
N THR A 379 8.35 17.14 0.42
CA THR A 379 7.58 16.27 1.33
C THR A 379 7.94 16.59 2.78
N ALA A 380 9.23 16.78 3.10
CA ALA A 380 9.65 17.20 4.43
C ALA A 380 9.09 18.57 4.85
N LEU A 381 8.98 19.52 3.91
CA LEU A 381 8.30 20.80 4.14
C LEU A 381 6.80 20.58 4.46
N LEU A 382 6.11 19.75 3.68
CA LEU A 382 4.70 19.42 3.89
C LEU A 382 4.47 18.71 5.24
N ASP A 383 5.35 17.78 5.63
CA ASP A 383 5.31 17.09 6.93
C ASP A 383 5.54 18.05 8.10
N GLN A 384 6.45 19.02 7.94
CA GLN A 384 6.64 20.09 8.92
C GLN A 384 5.36 20.91 9.09
N LEU A 385 4.71 21.30 7.99
CA LEU A 385 3.46 22.08 8.01
C LEU A 385 2.33 21.28 8.69
N ALA A 386 2.19 20.00 8.34
CA ALA A 386 1.21 19.10 8.98
C ALA A 386 1.42 18.98 10.49
N SER A 387 2.68 18.76 10.91
CA SER A 387 3.04 18.64 12.33
C SER A 387 2.81 19.94 13.09
N ALA A 388 3.14 21.08 12.49
CA ALA A 388 2.91 22.39 13.10
C ALA A 388 1.41 22.73 13.21
N LEU A 389 0.61 22.35 12.21
CA LEU A 389 -0.85 22.48 12.25
C LEU A 389 -1.47 21.68 13.40
N LEU A 390 -1.11 20.40 13.53
CA LEU A 390 -1.61 19.55 14.62
C LEU A 390 -1.19 20.05 16.01
N ALA A 391 0.00 20.62 16.12
CA ALA A 391 0.49 21.19 17.36
C ALA A 391 -0.08 22.60 17.67
N GLY A 392 -0.83 23.21 16.75
CA GLY A 392 -1.24 24.62 16.84
C GLY A 392 -0.05 25.61 16.81
N ASP A 393 1.12 25.17 16.35
CA ASP A 393 2.37 25.95 16.32
C ASP A 393 2.41 26.86 15.09
N ARG A 394 1.78 28.02 15.22
CA ARG A 394 1.69 29.03 14.15
C ARG A 394 3.08 29.51 13.69
N GLU A 395 4.05 29.61 14.59
CA GLU A 395 5.39 30.10 14.26
C GLU A 395 6.10 29.10 13.36
N ARG A 396 6.12 27.83 13.75
CA ARG A 396 6.73 26.75 12.96
C ARG A 396 6.02 26.51 11.64
N PHE A 397 4.69 26.71 11.59
CA PHE A 397 3.93 26.66 10.33
C PHE A 397 4.34 27.80 9.39
N SER A 398 4.47 29.03 9.92
CA SER A 398 4.80 30.21 9.12
C SER A 398 6.21 30.16 8.51
N GLN A 399 7.14 29.38 9.10
CA GLN A 399 8.49 29.18 8.54
C GLN A 399 8.47 28.48 7.17
N GLY A 400 7.44 27.68 6.88
CA GLY A 400 7.26 27.01 5.60
C GLY A 400 6.62 27.88 4.52
N LEU A 401 6.28 29.14 4.82
CA LEU A 401 5.59 30.07 3.92
C LEU A 401 6.48 31.26 3.58
N THR A 402 6.35 31.80 2.38
CA THR A 402 6.96 33.10 2.06
C THR A 402 6.31 34.23 2.85
N LEU A 403 7.07 35.31 3.11
CA LEU A 403 6.59 36.45 3.91
C LEU A 403 5.34 37.11 3.30
N SER A 404 5.21 37.09 1.97
CA SER A 404 4.03 37.59 1.25
C SER A 404 2.78 36.74 1.50
N LEU A 405 2.94 35.42 1.67
CA LEU A 405 1.83 34.49 1.83
C LEU A 405 1.36 34.36 3.29
N GLN A 406 2.25 34.61 4.26
CA GLN A 406 1.95 34.46 5.69
C GLN A 406 0.65 35.14 6.14
N PRO A 407 0.33 36.41 5.77
CA PRO A 407 -0.92 37.05 6.20
C PRO A 407 -2.17 36.34 5.69
N THR A 408 -2.15 35.85 4.44
CA THR A 408 -3.29 35.18 3.81
C THR A 408 -3.56 33.83 4.45
N VAL A 409 -2.51 33.05 4.71
CA VAL A 409 -2.64 31.69 5.26
C VAL A 409 -2.80 31.69 6.77
N ALA A 410 -2.31 32.71 7.48
CA ALA A 410 -2.44 32.83 8.92
C ALA A 410 -3.90 32.73 9.42
N THR A 411 -4.84 33.29 8.68
CA THR A 411 -6.27 33.26 9.02
C THR A 411 -6.82 31.83 8.85
N ALA A 412 -6.53 31.18 7.72
CA ALA A 412 -6.95 29.79 7.48
C ALA A 412 -6.33 28.82 8.50
N PHE A 413 -5.05 29.01 8.86
CA PHE A 413 -4.39 28.26 9.93
C PHE A 413 -5.10 28.45 11.28
N GLY A 414 -5.40 29.70 11.64
CA GLY A 414 -6.08 30.03 12.89
C GLY A 414 -7.43 29.32 13.02
N ARG A 415 -8.20 29.25 11.93
CA ARG A 415 -9.50 28.55 11.88
C ARG A 415 -9.32 27.04 11.98
N LEU A 416 -8.46 26.47 11.16
CA LEU A 416 -8.26 25.02 11.11
C LEU A 416 -7.67 24.47 12.41
N SER A 417 -6.74 25.19 13.05
CA SER A 417 -6.13 24.82 14.33
C SER A 417 -7.08 24.91 15.54
N GLN A 418 -8.22 25.60 15.41
CA GLN A 418 -9.28 25.61 16.43
C GLN A 418 -10.24 24.43 16.32
N MET A 419 -10.21 23.70 15.20
CA MET A 419 -11.01 22.49 15.05
C MET A 419 -10.36 21.33 15.82
N PRO A 420 -11.15 20.38 16.36
CA PRO A 420 -10.63 19.25 17.13
C PRO A 420 -10.00 18.20 16.20
N LEU A 421 -8.82 18.51 15.64
CA LEU A 421 -8.10 17.66 14.69
C LEU A 421 -7.38 16.51 15.40
N ALA A 422 -7.68 15.28 15.00
CA ALA A 422 -6.96 14.09 15.45
C ALA A 422 -5.72 13.81 14.60
N THR A 423 -5.82 14.00 13.28
CA THR A 423 -4.71 13.83 12.33
C THR A 423 -4.81 14.85 11.22
N ALA A 424 -3.66 15.22 10.65
CA ALA A 424 -3.55 16.05 9.46
C ALA A 424 -2.26 15.68 8.73
N THR A 425 -2.34 15.53 7.41
CA THR A 425 -1.21 15.17 6.54
C THR A 425 -1.35 15.91 5.22
N PHE A 426 -0.27 16.52 4.74
CA PHE A 426 -0.18 17.07 3.40
C PHE A 426 0.60 16.08 2.53
N THR A 427 0.06 15.72 1.37
CA THR A 427 0.70 14.78 0.44
C THR A 427 0.56 15.28 -0.98
N PHE A 428 1.50 14.95 -1.85
CA PHE A 428 1.34 15.18 -3.27
C PHE A 428 0.29 14.24 -3.86
N ALA A 429 -0.48 14.71 -4.84
CA ALA A 429 -1.38 13.83 -5.55
C ALA A 429 -0.58 12.74 -6.32
N PRO A 430 -1.12 11.52 -6.43
CA PRO A 430 -0.46 10.45 -7.17
C PRO A 430 -0.21 10.82 -8.64
N GLY A 431 0.94 10.41 -9.19
CA GLY A 431 1.28 10.62 -10.60
C GLY A 431 1.83 12.01 -10.93
N GLN A 432 2.05 12.86 -9.93
CA GLN A 432 2.63 14.18 -10.09
C GLN A 432 4.10 14.11 -10.54
N SER A 433 4.46 14.95 -11.52
CA SER A 433 5.83 15.05 -12.02
C SER A 433 6.65 16.02 -11.18
N PHE A 434 7.90 15.66 -10.93
CA PHE A 434 8.91 16.49 -10.27
C PHE A 434 10.07 16.84 -11.21
N GLU A 435 9.86 16.69 -12.53
CA GLU A 435 10.85 17.01 -13.55
C GLU A 435 11.37 18.46 -13.41
N ILE A 436 12.65 18.65 -13.70
CA ILE A 436 13.33 19.93 -13.54
C ILE A 436 13.01 20.83 -14.72
N THR A 437 12.01 21.69 -14.57
CA THR A 437 11.80 22.83 -15.47
C THR A 437 12.50 24.09 -14.93
N ASP A 438 12.51 24.27 -13.60
CA ASP A 438 13.25 25.29 -12.87
C ASP A 438 13.82 24.70 -11.56
N SER A 439 15.07 25.03 -11.23
CA SER A 439 15.72 24.57 -9.99
C SER A 439 15.28 25.35 -8.74
N ALA A 440 14.71 26.54 -8.92
CA ALA A 440 14.37 27.47 -7.84
C ALA A 440 12.86 27.57 -7.55
N ALA A 441 11.99 27.06 -8.42
CA ALA A 441 10.53 27.12 -8.25
C ALA A 441 9.84 25.86 -8.78
N MET A 442 8.68 25.55 -8.21
CA MET A 442 7.72 24.57 -8.75
C MET A 442 6.33 25.18 -8.68
N THR A 443 5.60 25.16 -9.78
CA THR A 443 4.27 25.79 -9.86
C THR A 443 3.19 24.76 -10.15
N ASP A 444 1.95 25.09 -9.78
CA ASP A 444 0.75 24.29 -10.01
C ASP A 444 0.85 22.87 -9.43
N MET A 445 1.51 22.73 -8.28
CA MET A 445 1.68 21.43 -7.64
C MET A 445 0.40 21.04 -6.89
N LEU A 446 -0.18 19.89 -7.23
CA LEU A 446 -1.38 19.38 -6.58
C LEU A 446 -1.05 18.74 -5.21
N VAL A 447 -1.44 19.40 -4.13
CA VAL A 447 -1.25 18.93 -2.75
C VAL A 447 -2.61 18.60 -2.12
N LEU A 448 -2.71 17.41 -1.55
CA LEU A 448 -3.86 16.90 -0.83
C LEU A 448 -3.64 17.08 0.68
N LEU A 449 -4.52 17.83 1.33
CA LEU A 449 -4.65 17.86 2.78
C LEU A 449 -5.67 16.80 3.20
N ARG A 450 -5.19 15.77 3.90
CA ARG A 450 -6.03 14.74 4.53
C ARG A 450 -6.04 14.96 6.05
N TYR A 451 -7.22 14.94 6.67
CA TYR A 451 -7.36 15.11 8.12
C TYR A 451 -8.54 14.34 8.70
N THR A 452 -8.52 14.11 10.01
CA THR A 452 -9.62 13.53 10.79
C THR A 452 -9.91 14.39 12.02
N PHE A 453 -11.11 14.26 12.58
CA PHE A 453 -11.48 14.92 13.83
C PHE A 453 -11.50 13.94 15.00
N ASP A 454 -11.33 14.47 16.22
CA ASP A 454 -11.39 13.70 17.46
C ASP A 454 -12.75 13.01 17.64
N GLY A 455 -12.69 11.69 17.91
CA GLY A 455 -13.87 10.86 18.11
C GLY A 455 -14.58 10.42 16.83
N VAL A 456 -14.30 11.04 15.67
CA VAL A 456 -14.82 10.59 14.36
C VAL A 456 -14.04 9.34 13.92
N PRO A 457 -14.70 8.28 13.40
CA PRO A 457 -14.00 7.07 12.96
C PRO A 457 -12.89 7.37 11.96
N ALA A 458 -11.71 6.75 12.15
CA ALA A 458 -10.54 6.97 11.27
C ALA A 458 -10.78 6.57 9.80
N THR A 459 -11.80 5.75 9.55
CA THR A 459 -12.27 5.42 8.20
C THR A 459 -12.93 6.60 7.49
N ASN A 460 -13.47 7.57 8.24
CA ASN A 460 -13.99 8.83 7.71
C ASN A 460 -12.95 9.94 7.88
N PHE A 461 -12.09 10.08 6.88
CA PHE A 461 -11.15 11.19 6.78
C PHE A 461 -11.62 12.20 5.73
N PHE A 462 -11.32 13.47 5.96
CA PHE A 462 -11.62 14.57 5.06
C PHE A 462 -10.42 14.84 4.16
N VAL A 463 -10.69 15.14 2.89
CA VAL A 463 -9.66 15.45 1.88
C VAL A 463 -9.97 16.79 1.24
N GLN A 464 -8.95 17.64 1.10
CA GLN A 464 -9.01 18.91 0.38
C GLN A 464 -7.82 19.07 -0.56
N ASP A 465 -8.11 19.59 -1.76
CA ASP A 465 -7.17 19.64 -2.86
C ASP A 465 -6.71 21.08 -3.07
N PHE A 466 -5.40 21.29 -3.11
CA PHE A 466 -4.76 22.58 -3.29
C PHE A 466 -3.82 22.57 -4.49
N SER A 467 -3.85 23.64 -5.27
CA SER A 467 -2.74 24.01 -6.14
C SER A 467 -1.75 24.83 -5.32
N VAL A 468 -0.48 24.43 -5.33
CA VAL A 468 0.57 24.98 -4.49
C VAL A 468 1.78 25.34 -5.34
N ASP A 469 2.29 26.55 -5.15
CA ASP A 469 3.57 26.98 -5.74
C ASP A 469 4.64 26.97 -4.65
N PHE A 470 5.79 26.39 -4.96
CA PHE A 470 6.96 26.33 -4.09
C PHE A 470 8.09 27.17 -4.68
N VAL A 471 8.85 27.84 -3.81
CA VAL A 471 10.03 28.62 -4.18
C VAL A 471 11.16 28.38 -3.19
N ARG A 472 12.39 28.33 -3.67
CA ARG A 472 13.58 28.33 -2.82
C ARG A 472 13.90 29.74 -2.37
N GLN A 473 13.93 29.97 -1.06
CA GLN A 473 14.35 31.23 -0.44
C GLN A 473 15.68 31.06 0.29
N PRO A 474 16.54 32.10 0.34
CA PRO A 474 17.70 32.10 1.21
C PRO A 474 17.28 31.88 2.67
N ASN A 475 17.98 30.99 3.38
CA ASN A 475 17.76 30.77 4.80
C ASN A 475 18.81 31.54 5.64
N THR A 476 18.57 31.64 6.94
CA THR A 476 19.42 32.39 7.89
C THR A 476 20.80 31.76 8.10
N SER A 477 21.00 30.51 7.70
CA SER A 477 22.28 29.78 7.79
C SER A 477 23.12 29.84 6.51
N GLY A 478 22.73 30.64 5.51
CA GLY A 478 23.49 30.86 4.28
C GLY A 478 23.27 29.80 3.18
N GLY A 479 22.26 28.95 3.34
CA GLY A 479 21.75 28.04 2.30
C GLY A 479 20.41 28.52 1.72
N THR A 480 19.68 27.63 1.04
CA THR A 480 18.30 27.86 0.61
C THR A 480 17.36 26.84 1.22
N THR A 481 16.11 27.22 1.42
CA THR A 481 15.02 26.33 1.87
C THR A 481 13.82 26.50 0.97
N TRP A 482 13.06 25.43 0.76
CA TRP A 482 11.76 25.54 0.11
C TRP A 482 10.76 26.22 1.04
N GLN A 483 9.91 27.04 0.45
CA GLN A 483 8.74 27.64 1.07
C GLN A 483 7.58 27.62 0.07
N ILE A 484 6.35 27.64 0.57
CA ILE A 484 5.16 27.84 -0.25
C ILE A 484 5.01 29.33 -0.54
N ASP A 485 4.90 29.67 -1.82
CA ASP A 485 4.70 31.05 -2.30
C ASP A 485 3.24 31.35 -2.64
N ALA A 486 2.51 30.35 -3.14
CA ALA A 486 1.09 30.44 -3.40
C ALA A 486 0.37 29.14 -3.01
N ILE A 487 -0.86 29.27 -2.52
CA ILE A 487 -1.75 28.15 -2.24
C ILE A 487 -3.17 28.55 -2.60
N SER A 488 -3.85 27.72 -3.40
CA SER A 488 -5.23 27.94 -3.82
C SER A 488 -6.02 26.64 -3.79
N PRO A 489 -7.18 26.58 -3.13
CA PRO A 489 -8.07 25.42 -3.21
C PRO A 489 -8.54 25.22 -4.66
N MET A 490 -8.51 23.98 -5.14
CA MET A 490 -8.88 23.65 -6.54
C MET A 490 -10.37 23.34 -6.73
N ASN A 491 -11.02 22.89 -5.66
CA ASN A 491 -12.43 22.50 -5.67
C ASN A 491 -13.23 23.45 -4.76
N THR A 492 -14.41 23.03 -4.33
CA THR A 492 -15.18 23.69 -3.27
C THR A 492 -14.27 24.06 -2.10
N LEU A 493 -14.32 25.34 -1.71
CA LEU A 493 -13.56 25.85 -0.57
C LEU A 493 -13.81 24.97 0.65
N PRO A 494 -12.78 24.58 1.42
CA PRO A 494 -12.99 23.95 2.71
C PRO A 494 -13.85 24.86 3.60
N PHE A 495 -14.71 24.27 4.44
CA PHE A 495 -15.64 25.04 5.28
C PHE A 495 -14.93 26.10 6.14
N TRP A 496 -13.71 25.78 6.60
CA TRP A 496 -12.81 26.62 7.41
C TRP A 496 -11.93 27.60 6.61
N TRP A 497 -12.00 27.59 5.28
CA TRP A 497 -11.13 28.44 4.44
C TRP A 497 -11.61 29.89 4.36
N ALA A 498 -12.91 30.09 4.11
CA ALA A 498 -13.47 31.41 3.82
C ALA A 498 -13.75 32.24 5.07
N GLU A 499 -14.34 31.63 6.09
CA GLU A 499 -14.87 32.31 7.27
C GLU A 499 -14.54 31.58 8.57
N ASP A 500 -14.70 32.28 9.70
CA ASP A 500 -14.44 31.70 11.01
C ASP A 500 -15.43 30.56 11.29
N VAL A 501 -14.95 29.55 12.00
CA VAL A 501 -15.73 28.34 12.31
C VAL A 501 -15.83 28.22 13.83
N VAL A 502 -17.06 28.08 14.31
CA VAL A 502 -17.36 27.72 15.69
C VAL A 502 -17.67 26.24 15.74
N ALA A 503 -17.03 25.52 16.67
CA ALA A 503 -17.28 24.11 16.90
C ALA A 503 -18.19 23.93 18.13
N HIS A 504 -19.24 23.15 17.97
CA HIS A 504 -20.12 22.69 19.03
C HIS A 504 -20.08 21.17 19.08
N GLU A 505 -20.12 20.63 20.29
CA GLU A 505 -19.97 19.21 20.51
C GLU A 505 -21.20 18.65 21.22
N THR A 506 -21.73 17.57 20.67
CA THR A 506 -22.67 16.67 21.37
C THR A 506 -22.00 15.32 21.58
N THR A 507 -22.74 14.34 22.10
CA THR A 507 -22.20 12.99 22.34
C THR A 507 -21.78 12.32 21.03
N HIS A 508 -22.60 12.42 19.99
CA HIS A 508 -22.41 11.74 18.71
C HIS A 508 -22.15 12.68 17.53
N PHE A 509 -22.07 14.01 17.73
CA PHE A 509 -21.85 14.96 16.64
C PHE A 509 -20.79 16.03 16.97
N LEU A 510 -20.05 16.40 15.94
CA LEU A 510 -19.26 17.63 15.84
C LEU A 510 -19.98 18.58 14.89
N ILE A 511 -20.51 19.67 15.40
CA ILE A 511 -21.29 20.65 14.64
C ILE A 511 -20.41 21.88 14.41
N PHE A 512 -20.10 22.15 13.14
CA PHE A 512 -19.36 23.33 12.72
C PHE A 512 -20.31 24.36 12.10
N THR A 513 -20.29 25.58 12.62
CA THR A 513 -21.14 26.69 12.15
C THR A 513 -20.30 27.94 11.92
N ARG A 514 -20.81 28.87 11.10
CA ARG A 514 -20.20 30.20 10.87
C ARG A 514 -20.81 31.31 11.73
N PHE A 515 -21.94 31.04 12.37
CA PHE A 515 -22.65 32.02 13.19
C PHE A 515 -22.84 31.50 14.61
N ASP A 516 -22.72 32.42 15.57
CA ASP A 516 -22.97 32.16 16.98
C ASP A 516 -24.44 32.46 17.31
N SER A 517 -25.35 31.61 16.82
CA SER A 517 -26.73 31.56 17.34
C SER A 517 -26.85 30.35 18.26
N SER A 518 -26.35 30.51 19.48
CA SER A 518 -26.30 29.45 20.49
C SER A 518 -27.62 28.70 20.68
N ASP A 519 -28.77 29.38 20.59
CA ASP A 519 -30.09 28.76 20.74
C ASP A 519 -30.44 27.82 19.56
N ALA A 520 -30.24 28.26 18.30
CA ALA A 520 -30.54 27.45 17.13
C ALA A 520 -29.62 26.22 17.04
N ILE A 521 -28.35 26.39 17.38
CA ILE A 521 -27.37 25.30 17.39
C ILE A 521 -27.63 24.33 18.56
N ALA A 522 -28.08 24.81 19.72
CA ALA A 522 -28.49 23.93 20.81
C ALA A 522 -29.70 23.07 20.42
N VAL A 523 -30.71 23.66 19.79
CA VAL A 523 -31.88 22.92 19.26
C VAL A 523 -31.45 21.89 18.22
N LEU A 524 -30.58 22.29 17.28
CA LEU A 524 -30.02 21.33 16.31
C LEU A 524 -29.29 20.18 17.01
N GLY A 525 -28.50 20.48 18.04
CA GLY A 525 -27.80 19.49 18.84
C GLY A 525 -28.75 18.46 19.47
N GLU A 526 -29.89 18.89 19.98
CA GLU A 526 -30.93 17.99 20.50
C GLU A 526 -31.56 17.14 19.39
N GLU A 527 -31.84 17.71 18.22
CA GLU A 527 -32.50 17.00 17.11
C GLU A 527 -31.61 15.94 16.44
N VAL A 528 -30.31 16.21 16.28
CA VAL A 528 -29.37 15.22 15.73
C VAL A 528 -29.16 14.06 16.71
N GLU A 529 -29.17 14.31 18.02
CA GLU A 529 -29.10 13.26 19.03
C GLU A 529 -30.40 12.44 19.09
N ALA A 530 -31.56 13.08 18.93
CA ALA A 530 -32.84 12.39 18.81
C ALA A 530 -32.91 11.50 17.56
N ALA A 531 -32.39 11.99 16.43
CA ALA A 531 -32.26 11.19 15.21
C ALA A 531 -31.33 10.00 15.42
N TYR A 532 -30.19 10.20 16.08
CA TYR A 532 -29.26 9.12 16.42
C TYR A 532 -29.92 8.05 17.29
N ALA A 533 -30.64 8.44 18.34
CA ALA A 533 -31.37 7.51 19.18
C ALA A 533 -32.41 6.71 18.36
N THR A 534 -33.19 7.39 17.52
CA THR A 534 -34.22 6.78 16.65
C THR A 534 -33.61 5.74 15.71
N VAL A 535 -32.54 6.09 14.99
CA VAL A 535 -31.89 5.19 14.04
C VAL A 535 -31.21 4.01 14.74
N SER A 536 -30.61 4.26 15.91
CA SER A 536 -29.99 3.22 16.75
C SER A 536 -31.02 2.22 17.27
N GLU A 537 -32.19 2.69 17.73
CA GLU A 537 -33.30 1.85 18.20
C GLU A 537 -33.85 0.94 17.09
N LYS A 538 -33.82 1.43 15.84
CA LYS A 538 -34.15 0.63 14.64
C LYS A 538 -33.04 -0.35 14.22
N GLY A 539 -31.94 -0.42 14.96
CA GLY A 539 -30.91 -1.45 14.78
C GLY A 539 -29.88 -1.18 13.68
N LEU A 540 -29.87 0.04 13.10
CA LEU A 540 -28.82 0.43 12.17
C LEU A 540 -27.50 0.70 12.91
N SER A 541 -26.40 0.23 12.32
CA SER A 541 -25.07 0.47 12.86
C SER A 541 -24.66 1.92 12.60
N LEU A 542 -24.46 2.68 13.68
CA LEU A 542 -24.03 4.07 13.62
C LEU A 542 -22.54 4.22 13.94
N ALA A 543 -21.94 5.28 13.39
CA ALA A 543 -20.61 5.71 13.78
C ALA A 543 -20.64 6.28 15.20
N ALA A 544 -19.54 6.14 15.93
CA ALA A 544 -19.41 6.72 17.27
C ALA A 544 -19.58 8.25 17.26
N ARG A 545 -19.18 8.91 16.16
CA ARG A 545 -19.32 10.36 15.99
C ARG A 545 -19.43 10.76 14.51
N TYR A 546 -20.32 11.69 14.22
CA TYR A 546 -20.53 12.29 12.89
C TYR A 546 -20.11 13.76 12.86
N VAL A 547 -19.91 14.29 11.64
CA VAL A 547 -19.59 15.70 11.40
C VAL A 547 -20.77 16.37 10.72
N THR A 548 -21.13 17.54 11.23
CA THR A 548 -22.22 18.37 10.71
C THR A 548 -21.67 19.77 10.38
N TYR A 549 -22.00 20.29 9.21
CA TYR A 549 -21.70 21.66 8.79
C TYR A 549 -23.00 22.45 8.63
N VAL A 550 -23.10 23.61 9.27
CA VAL A 550 -24.26 24.51 9.19
C VAL A 550 -23.87 25.74 8.39
N THR A 551 -24.49 25.93 7.22
CA THR A 551 -24.21 27.06 6.30
C THR A 551 -25.25 28.17 6.46
N ASP A 552 -24.82 29.43 6.33
CA ASP A 552 -25.67 30.62 6.18
C ASP A 552 -24.84 31.67 5.41
N PRO A 553 -25.33 32.32 4.33
CA PRO A 553 -26.65 32.27 3.66
C PRO A 553 -26.80 31.19 2.56
N GLU A 554 -27.99 31.09 1.93
CA GLU A 554 -28.38 30.07 0.91
C GLU A 554 -27.31 29.81 -0.19
N ASP A 555 -26.59 30.85 -0.64
CA ASP A 555 -25.55 30.74 -1.66
C ASP A 555 -24.38 29.82 -1.23
N ASP A 556 -24.12 29.70 0.07
CA ASP A 556 -23.11 28.79 0.61
C ASP A 556 -23.58 27.33 0.54
N PHE A 557 -24.83 27.04 0.89
CA PHE A 557 -25.33 25.66 0.91
C PHE A 557 -25.18 25.00 -0.46
N ALA A 558 -25.59 25.69 -1.53
CA ALA A 558 -25.45 25.21 -2.90
C ALA A 558 -23.97 25.04 -3.31
N ALA A 559 -23.08 25.94 -2.87
CA ALA A 559 -21.65 25.85 -3.18
C ALA A 559 -20.99 24.62 -2.54
N TYR A 560 -21.39 24.26 -1.32
CA TYR A 560 -20.85 23.09 -0.60
C TYR A 560 -21.45 21.78 -1.07
N THR A 561 -22.74 21.79 -1.39
CA THR A 561 -23.52 20.56 -1.57
C THR A 561 -23.94 20.30 -3.00
N GLY A 562 -23.77 21.26 -3.91
CA GLY A 562 -24.34 21.20 -5.26
C GLY A 562 -25.88 21.24 -5.28
N ALA A 563 -26.54 21.38 -4.12
CA ALA A 563 -27.98 21.46 -4.03
C ALA A 563 -28.46 22.83 -4.53
N THR A 564 -29.06 22.83 -5.71
CA THR A 564 -29.60 24.06 -6.32
C THR A 564 -31.01 24.42 -5.83
N ASN A 565 -31.65 23.54 -5.06
CA ASN A 565 -32.96 23.84 -4.49
C ASN A 565 -32.78 24.57 -3.15
N PRO A 566 -33.21 25.84 -3.07
CA PRO A 566 -33.01 26.65 -1.87
C PRO A 566 -33.83 26.16 -0.67
N ASN A 567 -34.84 25.30 -0.85
CA ASN A 567 -35.74 24.83 0.22
C ASN A 567 -35.27 23.54 0.93
N VAL A 568 -34.10 23.01 0.56
CA VAL A 568 -33.53 21.81 1.19
C VAL A 568 -33.10 22.16 2.62
N LEU A 569 -33.55 21.39 3.61
CA LEU A 569 -33.15 21.58 5.01
C LEU A 569 -31.71 21.14 5.25
N GLY A 570 -31.30 20.02 4.67
CA GLY A 570 -29.97 19.47 4.81
C GLY A 570 -29.74 18.28 3.87
N VAL A 571 -28.49 17.84 3.79
CA VAL A 571 -28.06 16.75 2.91
C VAL A 571 -26.84 16.04 3.47
N ALA A 572 -26.86 14.70 3.49
CA ALA A 572 -25.72 13.87 3.81
C ALA A 572 -24.82 13.69 2.58
N LEU A 573 -23.55 14.11 2.71
CA LEU A 573 -22.58 14.04 1.64
C LEU A 573 -21.43 13.10 1.97
N SER A 574 -20.91 12.50 0.91
CA SER A 574 -19.68 11.73 0.95
C SER A 574 -18.93 11.86 -0.37
N ARG A 575 -17.62 11.63 -0.33
CA ARG A 575 -16.76 11.53 -1.50
C ARG A 575 -16.31 10.09 -1.70
N TYR A 576 -16.13 9.69 -2.96
CA TYR A 576 -15.61 8.38 -3.31
C TYR A 576 -14.17 8.52 -3.80
N GLN A 577 -13.24 7.84 -3.13
CA GLN A 577 -11.88 7.68 -3.60
C GLN A 577 -11.69 6.27 -4.15
N ILE A 578 -11.55 6.18 -5.46
CA ILE A 578 -11.37 4.91 -6.17
C ILE A 578 -9.86 4.68 -6.33
N ASN A 579 -9.32 3.62 -5.72
CA ASN A 579 -7.93 3.18 -5.94
C ASN A 579 -7.90 1.73 -6.45
N GLN A 580 -6.72 1.23 -6.85
CA GLN A 580 -6.52 -0.12 -7.43
C GLN A 580 -7.13 -1.27 -6.61
N LYS A 581 -7.32 -1.10 -5.30
CA LYS A 581 -7.72 -2.16 -4.38
C LYS A 581 -9.14 -1.97 -3.81
N ALA A 582 -9.66 -0.74 -3.76
CA ALA A 582 -10.93 -0.43 -3.12
C ALA A 582 -11.58 0.88 -3.62
N ILE A 583 -12.90 0.96 -3.46
CA ILE A 583 -13.63 2.23 -3.40
C ILE A 583 -13.77 2.59 -1.93
N ASN A 584 -13.11 3.66 -1.51
CA ASN A 584 -13.24 4.20 -0.15
C ASN A 584 -14.25 5.34 -0.15
N VAL A 585 -15.07 5.38 0.89
CA VAL A 585 -16.01 6.48 1.15
C VAL A 585 -15.40 7.40 2.20
N VAL A 586 -15.14 8.64 1.81
CA VAL A 586 -14.37 9.63 2.58
C VAL A 586 -15.16 10.95 2.67
N SER A 587 -14.72 11.89 3.49
CA SER A 587 -15.37 13.20 3.70
C SER A 587 -16.88 13.08 3.96
N GLN A 588 -17.28 12.13 4.80
CA GLN A 588 -18.69 11.91 5.15
C GLN A 588 -19.12 12.98 6.15
N ALA A 589 -20.11 13.79 5.78
CA ALA A 589 -20.64 14.84 6.64
C ALA A 589 -22.10 15.17 6.31
N PHE A 590 -22.82 15.63 7.33
CA PHE A 590 -24.15 16.19 7.19
C PHE A 590 -24.05 17.70 6.98
N TYR A 591 -24.64 18.23 5.91
CA TYR A 591 -24.73 19.67 5.67
C TYR A 591 -26.14 20.16 5.97
N ILE A 592 -26.28 21.25 6.71
CA ILE A 592 -27.56 21.85 7.09
C ILE A 592 -27.62 23.26 6.55
N ASN A 593 -28.71 23.56 5.86
CA ASN A 593 -29.06 24.91 5.46
C ASN A 593 -29.59 25.65 6.70
N GLY A 594 -28.74 26.47 7.31
CA GLY A 594 -29.06 27.20 8.53
C GLY A 594 -30.27 28.12 8.37
N THR A 595 -30.42 28.78 7.21
CA THR A 595 -31.55 29.64 6.90
C THR A 595 -32.87 28.85 6.97
N ASN A 596 -32.94 27.69 6.31
CA ASN A 596 -34.14 26.85 6.36
C ASN A 596 -34.35 26.17 7.70
N PHE A 597 -33.28 25.78 8.38
CA PHE A 597 -33.37 25.17 9.70
C PHE A 597 -34.02 26.10 10.72
N VAL A 598 -33.63 27.37 10.72
CA VAL A 598 -34.19 28.42 11.59
C VAL A 598 -35.64 28.74 11.20
N ASN A 599 -35.94 28.78 9.90
CA ASN A 599 -37.27 29.17 9.38
C ASN A 599 -38.28 28.01 9.31
N ALA A 600 -37.87 26.76 9.52
CA ALA A 600 -38.75 25.60 9.45
C ALA A 600 -39.81 25.66 10.57
N GLU A 601 -41.07 25.92 10.19
CA GLU A 601 -42.19 26.05 11.14
C GLU A 601 -42.70 24.69 11.68
N GLN A 602 -42.29 23.57 11.09
CA GLN A 602 -42.80 22.22 11.42
C GLN A 602 -41.70 21.30 11.96
N LEU A 603 -41.63 21.21 13.30
CA LEU A 603 -40.64 20.40 14.04
C LEU A 603 -40.61 18.93 13.58
N GLU A 604 -41.77 18.30 13.40
CA GLU A 604 -41.86 16.90 12.99
C GLU A 604 -41.22 16.65 11.61
N GLN A 605 -41.45 17.54 10.65
CA GLN A 605 -40.87 17.44 9.32
C GLN A 605 -39.35 17.66 9.34
N ARG A 606 -38.89 18.57 10.20
CA ARG A 606 -37.47 18.84 10.43
C ARG A 606 -36.75 17.63 11.00
N GLN A 607 -37.31 17.05 12.07
CA GLN A 607 -36.78 15.84 12.71
C GLN A 607 -36.76 14.65 11.74
N ALA A 608 -37.82 14.45 10.95
CA ALA A 608 -37.87 13.38 9.95
C ALA A 608 -36.76 13.54 8.91
N THR A 609 -36.49 14.76 8.44
CA THR A 609 -35.42 15.03 7.47
C THR A 609 -34.04 14.79 8.07
N ILE A 610 -33.77 15.25 9.30
CA ILE A 610 -32.49 14.98 9.99
C ILE A 610 -32.28 13.47 10.16
N THR A 611 -33.34 12.74 10.51
CA THR A 611 -33.31 11.28 10.64
C THR A 611 -33.03 10.61 9.30
N HIS A 612 -33.68 11.06 8.22
CA HIS A 612 -33.46 10.59 6.85
C HIS A 612 -31.98 10.74 6.43
N GLU A 613 -31.41 11.93 6.60
CA GLU A 613 -30.02 12.20 6.23
C GLU A 613 -29.02 11.39 7.09
N LEU A 614 -29.33 11.14 8.36
CA LEU A 614 -28.50 10.28 9.20
C LEU A 614 -28.48 8.83 8.71
N VAL A 615 -29.60 8.32 8.17
CA VAL A 615 -29.66 6.96 7.60
C VAL A 615 -28.70 6.82 6.42
N HIS A 616 -28.59 7.85 5.57
CA HIS A 616 -27.61 7.86 4.50
C HIS A 616 -26.18 7.75 5.02
N LEU A 617 -25.83 8.51 6.06
CA LEU A 617 -24.51 8.41 6.70
C LEU A 617 -24.29 7.05 7.38
N ALA A 618 -25.32 6.44 7.97
CA ALA A 618 -25.25 5.11 8.57
C ALA A 618 -24.95 4.03 7.52
N LEU A 619 -25.54 4.17 6.32
CA LEU A 619 -25.44 3.20 5.24
C LEU A 619 -24.30 3.50 4.26
N VAL A 620 -23.65 4.65 4.36
CA VAL A 620 -22.72 5.16 3.33
C VAL A 620 -21.54 4.22 3.07
N GLY A 621 -21.06 3.48 4.07
CA GLY A 621 -19.95 2.52 3.89
C GLY A 621 -20.28 1.38 2.92
N ALA A 622 -21.57 1.05 2.79
CA ALA A 622 -22.09 0.04 1.87
C ALA A 622 -22.52 0.63 0.51
N ALA A 623 -22.71 1.96 0.43
CA ALA A 623 -23.10 2.63 -0.79
C ALA A 623 -21.96 2.68 -1.82
N ARG A 624 -22.32 2.72 -3.10
CA ARG A 624 -21.41 2.92 -4.24
C ARG A 624 -22.00 3.95 -5.20
N PRO A 625 -21.18 4.54 -6.09
CA PRO A 625 -21.67 5.44 -7.14
C PRO A 625 -22.75 4.83 -8.07
N PHE A 626 -22.88 3.50 -8.06
CA PHE A 626 -23.87 2.75 -8.83
C PHE A 626 -24.91 2.07 -7.93
N THR A 627 -25.02 2.45 -6.65
CA THR A 627 -26.17 2.05 -5.83
C THR A 627 -27.40 2.82 -6.34
N PRO A 628 -28.50 2.12 -6.69
CA PRO A 628 -29.70 2.76 -7.23
C PRO A 628 -30.27 3.80 -6.26
N PRO A 629 -30.66 4.99 -6.73
CA PRO A 629 -31.26 5.99 -5.86
C PRO A 629 -32.53 5.49 -5.16
N TRP A 630 -33.39 4.73 -5.84
CA TRP A 630 -34.61 4.20 -5.20
C TRP A 630 -34.31 3.31 -3.98
N LEU A 631 -33.18 2.62 -3.99
CA LEU A 631 -32.79 1.74 -2.90
C LEU A 631 -32.24 2.54 -1.72
N ALA A 632 -31.35 3.52 -1.99
CA ALA A 632 -30.80 4.40 -0.97
C ALA A 632 -31.88 5.29 -0.32
N GLU A 633 -32.67 5.99 -1.15
CA GLU A 633 -33.77 6.83 -0.68
C GLU A 633 -34.86 6.03 0.00
N GLY A 634 -35.21 4.85 -0.53
CA GLY A 634 -36.25 4.02 0.05
C GLY A 634 -35.93 3.56 1.46
N LEU A 635 -34.66 3.18 1.73
CA LEU A 635 -34.22 2.82 3.08
C LEU A 635 -34.27 4.03 4.00
N ALA A 636 -33.82 5.20 3.54
CA ALA A 636 -33.88 6.42 4.33
C ALA A 636 -35.32 6.84 4.66
N VAL A 637 -36.26 6.73 3.70
CA VAL A 637 -37.70 6.95 3.92
C VAL A 637 -38.25 5.97 4.97
N TYR A 638 -37.93 4.68 4.85
CA TYR A 638 -38.41 3.65 5.79
C TYR A 638 -37.88 3.87 7.22
N TYR A 639 -36.58 4.08 7.38
CA TYR A 639 -35.99 4.28 8.72
C TYR A 639 -36.32 5.62 9.35
N ALA A 640 -36.67 6.64 8.55
CA ALA A 640 -37.14 7.93 9.04
C ALA A 640 -38.66 7.99 9.29
N ASP A 641 -39.39 6.87 9.14
CA ASP A 641 -40.85 6.78 9.27
C ASP A 641 -41.59 7.78 8.36
N GLN A 642 -41.06 8.03 7.17
CA GLN A 642 -41.63 8.94 6.16
C GLN A 642 -42.62 8.24 5.21
N ASN A 643 -43.10 7.06 5.60
CA ASN A 643 -44.00 6.20 4.85
C ASN A 643 -45.24 5.82 5.67
N THR A 644 -46.03 6.79 6.13
CA THR A 644 -47.24 6.47 6.91
C THR A 644 -48.37 5.98 6.00
N ALA A 645 -49.32 5.21 6.55
CA ALA A 645 -50.49 4.74 5.80
C ALA A 645 -51.26 5.91 5.12
N ALA A 646 -51.33 7.07 5.78
CA ALA A 646 -51.94 8.28 5.23
C ALA A 646 -51.19 8.85 4.00
N ASP A 647 -49.88 8.59 3.89
CA ASP A 647 -49.06 8.98 2.74
C ASP A 647 -49.30 8.08 1.51
N TYR A 648 -49.99 6.95 1.66
CA TYR A 648 -50.29 6.02 0.56
C TYR A 648 -51.68 6.22 -0.06
N ASP A 649 -52.66 6.72 0.69
CA ASP A 649 -54.09 6.71 0.28
C ASP A 649 -54.45 7.65 -0.90
N ALA A 650 -53.75 8.78 -1.06
CA ALA A 650 -54.03 9.77 -2.11
C ALA A 650 -53.06 9.77 -3.32
N PRO A 651 -51.75 9.49 -3.17
CA PRO A 651 -50.80 9.68 -4.27
C PRO A 651 -50.69 8.51 -5.26
N TYR A 652 -51.19 7.31 -4.95
CA TYR A 652 -51.04 6.11 -5.79
C TYR A 652 -52.31 5.71 -6.55
N ASN A 653 -52.98 6.68 -7.18
CA ASN A 653 -53.98 6.32 -8.17
C ASN A 653 -53.34 5.59 -9.38
N GLU A 654 -54.14 4.82 -10.13
CA GLU A 654 -53.64 4.00 -11.25
C GLU A 654 -52.85 4.81 -12.30
N GLU A 655 -53.27 6.05 -12.56
CA GLU A 655 -52.57 6.93 -13.48
C GLU A 655 -51.14 7.22 -13.00
N ARG A 656 -50.94 7.52 -11.71
CA ARG A 656 -49.62 7.82 -11.13
C ARG A 656 -48.76 6.59 -10.93
N LEU A 657 -49.32 5.46 -10.50
CA LEU A 657 -48.56 4.21 -10.44
C LEU A 657 -48.04 3.78 -11.81
N SER A 658 -48.77 4.10 -12.89
CA SER A 658 -48.35 3.78 -14.26
C SER A 658 -47.16 4.61 -14.77
N THR A 659 -46.85 5.75 -14.16
CA THR A 659 -45.71 6.61 -14.55
C THR A 659 -44.41 6.27 -13.82
N LEU A 660 -44.49 5.43 -12.77
CA LEU A 660 -43.34 4.94 -12.02
C LEU A 660 -42.86 3.62 -12.62
N ASP A 661 -41.54 3.43 -12.73
CA ASP A 661 -40.93 2.20 -13.25
C ASP A 661 -39.57 2.00 -12.57
N LEU A 662 -39.43 0.90 -11.82
CA LEU A 662 -38.21 0.61 -11.07
C LEU A 662 -36.98 0.48 -11.97
N SER A 663 -37.15 0.00 -13.22
CA SER A 663 -36.06 -0.10 -14.19
C SER A 663 -35.52 1.27 -14.59
N SER A 664 -36.41 2.25 -14.77
CA SER A 664 -36.06 3.64 -15.03
C SER A 664 -35.43 4.30 -13.82
N LEU A 665 -35.98 4.08 -12.62
CA LEU A 665 -35.43 4.62 -11.37
C LEU A 665 -34.01 4.09 -11.07
N THR A 666 -33.73 2.84 -11.44
CA THR A 666 -32.40 2.23 -11.30
C THR A 666 -31.33 2.91 -12.16
N ARG A 667 -31.73 3.54 -13.29
CA ARG A 667 -30.81 4.26 -14.19
C ARG A 667 -30.59 5.72 -13.80
N LEU A 668 -31.37 6.25 -12.86
CA LEU A 668 -31.23 7.64 -12.44
C LEU A 668 -29.93 7.82 -11.63
N SER A 669 -29.35 9.01 -11.74
CA SER A 669 -28.29 9.43 -10.83
C SER A 669 -28.84 9.97 -9.51
N SER A 670 -30.08 10.48 -9.49
CA SER A 670 -30.82 10.84 -8.28
C SER A 670 -32.34 10.85 -8.57
N LEU A 671 -33.19 10.73 -7.55
CA LEU A 671 -34.64 10.73 -7.76
C LEU A 671 -35.22 12.07 -8.23
N GLY A 672 -34.51 13.18 -8.01
CA GLY A 672 -34.91 14.54 -8.43
C GLY A 672 -34.55 14.93 -9.87
N VAL A 673 -33.88 14.05 -10.63
CA VAL A 673 -33.44 14.38 -11.99
C VAL A 673 -34.64 14.60 -12.93
N HIS A 674 -34.58 15.69 -13.70
CA HIS A 674 -35.56 16.14 -14.71
C HIS A 674 -36.94 16.57 -14.15
N ASP A 675 -37.03 16.95 -12.88
CA ASP A 675 -38.28 17.47 -12.29
C ASP A 675 -38.12 18.85 -11.65
N ALA A 676 -38.32 19.90 -12.45
CA ALA A 676 -38.23 21.28 -11.97
C ALA A 676 -39.41 21.71 -11.08
N ALA A 677 -40.53 20.95 -11.08
CA ALA A 677 -41.73 21.26 -10.30
C ALA A 677 -41.81 20.47 -8.99
N GLY A 678 -40.98 19.43 -8.81
CA GLY A 678 -40.84 18.64 -7.59
C GLY A 678 -41.95 17.62 -7.32
N GLU A 679 -43.08 17.70 -8.05
CA GLU A 679 -44.22 16.79 -7.83
C GLU A 679 -43.88 15.32 -8.16
N SER A 680 -43.14 15.05 -9.24
CA SER A 680 -42.76 13.68 -9.59
C SER A 680 -41.68 13.12 -8.65
N THR A 681 -40.80 13.98 -8.11
CA THR A 681 -39.83 13.61 -7.08
C THR A 681 -40.54 13.02 -5.86
N SER A 682 -41.60 13.63 -5.36
CA SER A 682 -42.36 13.13 -4.20
C SER A 682 -42.84 11.71 -4.35
N TYR A 683 -43.42 11.40 -5.51
CA TYR A 683 -43.94 10.05 -5.77
C TYR A 683 -42.81 9.03 -5.93
N ARG A 684 -41.66 9.43 -6.48
CA ARG A 684 -40.49 8.55 -6.59
C ARG A 684 -39.94 8.18 -5.21
N TYR A 685 -39.86 9.12 -4.28
CA TYR A 685 -39.44 8.88 -2.89
C TYR A 685 -40.40 7.94 -2.16
N LEU A 686 -41.70 8.27 -2.16
CA LEU A 686 -42.69 7.41 -1.51
C LEU A 686 -42.69 6.01 -2.12
N TYR A 687 -42.60 5.90 -3.45
CA TYR A 687 -42.59 4.60 -4.13
C TYR A 687 -41.36 3.79 -3.76
N SER A 688 -40.20 4.45 -3.68
CA SER A 688 -38.96 3.85 -3.21
C SER A 688 -39.10 3.30 -1.79
N GLY A 689 -39.71 4.07 -0.87
CA GLY A 689 -40.04 3.61 0.49
C GLY A 689 -40.97 2.39 0.48
N ALA A 690 -42.02 2.41 -0.35
CA ALA A 690 -42.92 1.27 -0.51
C ALA A 690 -42.23 0.01 -1.06
N VAL A 691 -41.28 0.14 -1.99
CA VAL A 691 -40.50 -1.00 -2.48
C VAL A 691 -39.69 -1.62 -1.34
N ILE A 692 -39.07 -0.81 -0.49
CA ILE A 692 -38.29 -1.29 0.65
C ILE A 692 -39.19 -1.94 1.69
N GLU A 693 -40.30 -1.30 2.05
CA GLU A 693 -41.27 -1.86 2.99
C GLU A 693 -41.82 -3.21 2.50
N TYR A 694 -42.19 -3.30 1.21
CA TYR A 694 -42.57 -4.58 0.60
C TYR A 694 -41.47 -5.65 0.74
N LEU A 695 -40.22 -5.31 0.40
CA LEU A 695 -39.12 -6.26 0.50
C LEU A 695 -38.88 -6.70 1.96
N ILE A 696 -39.00 -5.79 2.92
CA ILE A 696 -38.87 -6.10 4.35
C ILE A 696 -40.01 -7.00 4.82
N GLU A 697 -41.26 -6.72 4.45
CA GLU A 697 -42.42 -7.56 4.79
C GLU A 697 -42.29 -8.98 4.23
N GLN A 698 -41.84 -9.11 2.98
CA GLN A 698 -41.79 -10.40 2.30
C GLN A 698 -40.54 -11.23 2.63
N TYR A 699 -39.38 -10.59 2.81
CA TYR A 699 -38.08 -11.26 2.91
C TYR A 699 -37.31 -10.95 4.20
N GLY A 700 -37.77 -9.98 4.99
CA GLY A 700 -37.15 -9.56 6.24
C GLY A 700 -36.04 -8.54 6.05
N GLU A 701 -35.92 -7.65 7.04
CA GLU A 701 -34.98 -6.52 7.05
C GLU A 701 -33.51 -6.93 6.89
N ALA A 702 -33.10 -8.01 7.55
CA ALA A 702 -31.72 -8.50 7.45
C ALA A 702 -31.32 -8.86 6.00
N GLN A 703 -32.26 -9.38 5.22
CA GLN A 703 -32.02 -9.75 3.81
C GLN A 703 -31.97 -8.52 2.91
N VAL A 704 -32.81 -7.50 3.17
CA VAL A 704 -32.76 -6.20 2.48
C VAL A 704 -31.45 -5.47 2.76
N LEU A 705 -30.96 -5.47 4.00
CA LEU A 705 -29.67 -4.89 4.33
C LEU A 705 -28.50 -5.67 3.72
N ALA A 706 -28.61 -6.99 3.57
CA ALA A 706 -27.60 -7.80 2.87
C ALA A 706 -27.58 -7.46 1.36
N PHE A 707 -28.75 -7.30 0.74
CA PHE A 707 -28.89 -6.81 -0.63
C PHE A 707 -28.28 -5.41 -0.80
N TYR A 708 -28.50 -4.49 0.14
CA TYR A 708 -27.87 -3.17 0.11
C TYR A 708 -26.34 -3.24 0.21
N ARG A 709 -25.83 -4.12 1.08
CA ARG A 709 -24.38 -4.29 1.29
C ARG A 709 -23.66 -4.94 0.11
N SER A 710 -24.35 -5.74 -0.71
CA SER A 710 -23.70 -6.42 -1.85
C SER A 710 -23.13 -5.46 -2.90
N TYR A 711 -23.61 -4.22 -2.97
CA TYR A 711 -23.02 -3.21 -3.85
C TYR A 711 -21.56 -2.91 -3.47
N ALA A 712 -21.24 -2.96 -2.17
CA ALA A 712 -19.90 -2.76 -1.67
C ALA A 712 -18.93 -3.91 -1.98
N GLU A 713 -19.46 -5.08 -2.32
CA GLU A 713 -18.72 -6.32 -2.60
C GLU A 713 -18.29 -6.43 -4.07
N VAL A 714 -18.74 -5.52 -4.94
CA VAL A 714 -18.29 -5.45 -6.34
C VAL A 714 -16.78 -5.19 -6.37
N PRO A 715 -15.95 -6.07 -6.98
CA PRO A 715 -14.51 -5.93 -6.97
C PRO A 715 -14.04 -4.63 -7.62
N ALA A 716 -13.08 -3.93 -6.98
CA ALA A 716 -12.53 -2.68 -7.50
C ALA A 716 -11.92 -2.82 -8.91
N ALA A 717 -11.34 -3.99 -9.23
CA ALA A 717 -10.81 -4.29 -10.55
C ALA A 717 -11.90 -4.26 -11.64
N GLU A 718 -13.10 -4.78 -11.35
CA GLU A 718 -14.22 -4.76 -12.30
C GLU A 718 -14.67 -3.32 -12.60
N ILE A 719 -14.65 -2.45 -11.60
CA ILE A 719 -14.96 -1.03 -11.78
C ILE A 719 -13.89 -0.36 -12.64
N GLN A 720 -12.61 -0.65 -12.40
CA GLN A 720 -11.48 -0.06 -13.13
C GLN A 720 -11.43 -0.48 -14.58
N ASP A 721 -11.69 -1.75 -14.89
CA ASP A 721 -11.72 -2.24 -16.27
C ASP A 721 -12.77 -1.49 -17.11
N ARG A 722 -13.82 -0.96 -16.46
CA ARG A 722 -14.92 -0.24 -17.08
C ARG A 722 -14.74 1.28 -17.06
N LEU A 723 -13.86 1.82 -16.22
CA LEU A 723 -13.54 3.25 -16.14
C LEU A 723 -12.28 3.54 -16.98
N PRO A 724 -12.40 4.18 -18.16
CA PRO A 724 -11.23 4.57 -18.93
C PRO A 724 -10.31 5.45 -18.06
N LEU A 725 -8.99 5.21 -18.11
CA LEU A 725 -7.98 5.96 -17.34
C LEU A 725 -7.95 7.49 -17.58
N PHE A 726 -8.80 8.01 -18.46
CA PHE A 726 -8.91 9.43 -18.81
C PHE A 726 -10.37 9.85 -19.07
N SER A 727 -11.32 9.18 -18.42
CA SER A 727 -12.74 9.46 -18.58
C SER A 727 -13.13 10.82 -17.98
N SER A 728 -13.79 11.67 -18.77
CA SER A 728 -14.49 12.85 -18.23
C SER A 728 -15.64 12.40 -17.32
N GLN A 729 -16.06 13.23 -16.37
CA GLN A 729 -17.20 12.89 -15.49
C GLN A 729 -18.45 12.38 -16.24
N PRO A 730 -18.89 13.00 -17.37
CA PRO A 730 -20.04 12.49 -18.12
C PRO A 730 -19.88 11.05 -18.64
N SER A 731 -18.65 10.60 -18.88
CA SER A 731 -18.37 9.22 -19.27
C SER A 731 -18.35 8.27 -18.08
N GLN A 732 -17.90 8.72 -16.90
CA GLN A 732 -17.98 7.95 -15.65
C GLN A 732 -19.43 7.74 -15.21
N ASP A 733 -20.25 8.79 -15.26
CA ASP A 733 -21.67 8.73 -14.90
C ASP A 733 -22.41 7.66 -15.73
N ARG A 734 -22.13 7.60 -17.04
CA ARG A 734 -22.71 6.56 -17.91
C ARG A 734 -22.28 5.15 -17.50
N VAL A 735 -21.00 4.97 -17.15
CA VAL A 735 -20.51 3.67 -16.66
C VAL A 735 -21.25 3.28 -15.38
N PHE A 736 -21.37 4.18 -14.41
CA PHE A 736 -22.08 3.89 -13.17
C PHE A 736 -23.58 3.66 -13.36
N GLN A 737 -24.23 4.37 -14.28
CA GLN A 737 -25.64 4.11 -14.63
C GLN A 737 -25.83 2.71 -15.24
N MET A 738 -24.91 2.26 -16.10
CA MET A 738 -24.96 0.90 -16.65
C MET A 738 -24.69 -0.15 -15.56
N MET A 739 -23.67 0.08 -14.73
CA MET A 739 -23.36 -0.79 -13.61
C MET A 739 -24.50 -0.87 -12.61
N SER A 740 -25.21 0.23 -12.35
CA SER A 740 -26.36 0.26 -11.45
C SER A 740 -27.40 -0.77 -11.87
N VAL A 741 -27.76 -0.81 -13.16
CA VAL A 741 -28.71 -1.79 -13.69
C VAL A 741 -28.17 -3.22 -13.59
N GLU A 742 -26.96 -3.47 -14.07
CA GLU A 742 -26.38 -4.82 -14.11
C GLU A 742 -26.20 -5.42 -12.71
N VAL A 743 -25.66 -4.64 -11.77
CA VAL A 743 -25.45 -5.05 -10.39
C VAL A 743 -26.79 -5.25 -9.69
N THR A 744 -27.76 -4.37 -9.90
CA THR A 744 -29.10 -4.49 -9.28
C THR A 744 -29.83 -5.74 -9.75
N GLU A 745 -29.88 -6.02 -11.06
CA GLU A 745 -30.54 -7.23 -11.59
C GLU A 745 -29.90 -8.50 -11.04
N LYS A 746 -28.56 -8.57 -11.04
CA LYS A 746 -27.84 -9.71 -10.47
C LYS A 746 -28.10 -9.88 -8.98
N ALA A 747 -28.11 -8.78 -8.23
CA ALA A 747 -28.34 -8.80 -6.79
C ALA A 747 -29.79 -9.16 -6.46
N LEU A 748 -30.80 -8.65 -7.19
CA LEU A 748 -32.20 -9.02 -6.98
C LEU A 748 -32.44 -10.51 -7.25
N ASP A 749 -31.86 -11.07 -8.32
CA ASP A 749 -31.93 -12.51 -8.59
C ASP A 749 -31.28 -13.33 -7.47
N THR A 750 -30.09 -12.90 -7.02
CA THR A 750 -29.34 -13.60 -5.96
C THR A 750 -30.06 -13.59 -4.61
N PHE A 751 -30.59 -12.44 -4.20
CA PHE A 751 -31.17 -12.26 -2.87
C PHE A 751 -32.66 -12.58 -2.82
N PHE A 752 -33.42 -12.38 -3.89
CA PHE A 752 -34.88 -12.52 -3.87
C PHE A 752 -35.42 -13.43 -4.98
N GLY A 753 -34.59 -13.84 -5.95
CA GLY A 753 -35.05 -14.61 -7.12
C GLY A 753 -35.99 -13.81 -8.01
N LEU A 754 -35.78 -12.49 -8.08
CA LEU A 754 -36.62 -11.55 -8.83
C LEU A 754 -35.79 -10.76 -9.84
N THR A 755 -36.39 -10.42 -10.96
CA THR A 755 -35.93 -9.33 -11.83
C THR A 755 -36.48 -7.97 -11.39
N LEU A 756 -35.91 -6.87 -11.88
CA LEU A 756 -36.46 -5.52 -11.64
C LEU A 756 -37.94 -5.39 -12.04
N SER A 757 -38.31 -5.98 -13.19
CA SER A 757 -39.68 -5.93 -13.69
C SER A 757 -40.67 -6.73 -12.84
N GLU A 758 -40.24 -7.87 -12.29
CA GLU A 758 -41.06 -8.68 -11.40
C GLU A 758 -41.25 -8.00 -10.05
N LEU A 759 -40.20 -7.41 -9.49
CA LEU A 759 -40.27 -6.61 -8.26
C LEU A 759 -41.22 -5.41 -8.43
N ASP A 760 -41.07 -4.64 -9.51
CA ASP A 760 -41.94 -3.50 -9.82
C ASP A 760 -43.42 -3.92 -9.91
N SER A 761 -43.70 -5.04 -10.60
CA SER A 761 -45.05 -5.58 -10.73
C SER A 761 -45.62 -6.04 -9.39
N ALA A 762 -44.80 -6.69 -8.56
CA ALA A 762 -45.21 -7.21 -7.26
C ALA A 762 -45.52 -6.07 -6.27
N VAL A 763 -44.67 -5.03 -6.21
CA VAL A 763 -44.89 -3.85 -5.35
C VAL A 763 -46.16 -3.11 -5.79
N LYS A 764 -46.37 -2.90 -7.09
CA LYS A 764 -47.60 -2.27 -7.59
C LYS A 764 -48.84 -3.10 -7.30
N ALA A 765 -48.76 -4.43 -7.33
CA ALA A 765 -49.87 -5.29 -6.94
C ALA A 765 -50.15 -5.20 -5.42
N TRP A 766 -49.09 -5.15 -4.62
CA TRP A 766 -49.18 -4.99 -3.17
C TRP A 766 -49.76 -3.63 -2.76
N LEU A 767 -49.36 -2.53 -3.41
CA LEU A 767 -49.93 -1.18 -3.19
C LEU A 767 -51.42 -1.08 -3.56
N ARG A 768 -51.92 -1.94 -4.45
CA ARG A 768 -53.33 -1.99 -4.83
C ARG A 768 -54.20 -2.77 -3.84
N ASN A 769 -53.61 -3.48 -2.88
CA ASN A 769 -54.36 -4.33 -1.97
C ASN A 769 -55.10 -3.48 -0.92
N PRO A 770 -56.46 -3.47 -0.92
CA PRO A 770 -57.25 -2.62 -0.03
C PRO A 770 -57.16 -3.03 1.46
N ASP A 771 -56.67 -4.23 1.78
CA ASP A 771 -56.57 -4.73 3.16
C ASP A 771 -55.36 -4.16 3.93
N ARG A 772 -54.64 -3.17 3.39
CA ARG A 772 -53.43 -2.57 3.98
C ARG A 772 -53.71 -1.43 4.98
N SER A 773 -54.97 -1.01 5.14
CA SER A 773 -55.38 0.15 5.93
C SER A 773 -55.73 -0.14 7.40
N GLU A 774 -55.22 -1.23 8.00
CA GLU A 774 -55.43 -1.55 9.43
C GLU A 774 -54.16 -1.42 10.27
#